data_AF-A0A975Y2G5-F1
#
_entry.id   AF-A0A975Y2G5-F1
#
_cell.length_a   1.000
_cell.length_b   1.000
_cell.length_c   1.000
_cell.angle_alpha   90.00
_cell.angle_beta   90.00
_cell.angle_gamma   90.00
#
_symmetry.space_group_name_H-M   'P 1'
#
loop_
_entity.id
_entity.type
_entity.pdbx_description
1 polymer ?
#
loop_
_entity_poly.entity_id
_entity_poly.type
_entity_poly.pdbx_seq_one_letter_code
_entity_poly.pdbx_strand_id
1 'polypeptide(L)'
;MIGRVLDGRYRVGPRIARGGMATVYEATDLRLDRVCALKVMHAGLGDDDEFAARFVREAHSAARLSHPHVVAVFDQGDDNGTLFLAMEYIPGHTLRDLIRKEAPMAPAKALAVLDPVLSALAAAHQAGMIHRDVKPENVLLADDGRVKVADFGLARAISAETQHTATGGVLIGTVSYLSPELVVDGRADARSDVYAAGVVLYEMLTGRKPHEGESPIQVAYKHVHEDVPPPSQVVRGLPAYVDALVARATARDRELRPADARVLLHQVRRVRAALDEHLADDPELTADLTPAGPVSRSLDDIDYVTDEDPSTGSGPRVPTILTPAQASHGGRTDDTSVFGARPVPAPRQPGAARPASRPAARPVPAPRRSRRGPLLLTLVLLLALGAGVGGWWFGAGRYVNTPGVINLSAAEARTKVQAAGLTFRVGDRAYSETVPAGSVISTDPGGGDNVLRDGTVTAVVSQGPERHEVPALRGTDLDSAQAALQDAGLGFGDATYRFSEKVAKGVVLAADPKPGTELKRDAAVDLVVSKGPQPVKVRDYTGEDADAATKALEKRGFEVDRGTEENSDSVAKGDVITQNPSSGTLFKGDKVELVVSKGPVLVEVPKVEGMGTAAATQTLLGLGFEVKTEKTQYYVGLEYVVNQGPTAGDKAPKGSTVTIYIV
;
A
#
# COMPACT_ATOMS: atom_id res chain seq x y z
N MET A 1 37.66 15.78 9.81
CA MET A 1 36.66 16.17 8.80
C MET A 1 36.70 17.66 8.52
N ILE A 2 36.39 18.55 9.49
CA ILE A 2 36.52 20.01 9.33
C ILE A 2 37.88 20.37 8.70
N GLY A 3 37.87 21.23 7.68
CA GLY A 3 39.04 21.66 6.91
C GLY A 3 39.48 20.73 5.78
N ARG A 4 39.05 19.46 5.75
CA ARG A 4 39.29 18.54 4.62
C ARG A 4 38.50 19.02 3.40
N VAL A 5 39.02 18.75 2.20
CA VAL A 5 38.27 18.89 0.95
C VAL A 5 37.95 17.48 0.45
N LEU A 6 36.67 17.13 0.35
CA LEU A 6 36.22 15.85 -0.21
C LEU A 6 36.11 15.95 -1.74
N ASP A 7 36.51 14.90 -2.46
CA ASP A 7 36.52 14.81 -3.94
C ASP A 7 37.23 16.02 -4.63
N GLY A 8 38.17 16.65 -3.93
CA GLY A 8 38.80 17.90 -4.38
C GLY A 8 37.81 19.07 -4.62
N ARG A 9 36.55 18.94 -4.21
CA ARG A 9 35.44 19.86 -4.50
C ARG A 9 34.80 20.47 -3.27
N TYR A 10 34.51 19.68 -2.24
CA TYR A 10 33.70 20.11 -1.09
C TYR A 10 34.58 20.39 0.12
N ARG A 11 34.82 21.66 0.44
CA ARG A 11 35.57 22.05 1.66
C ARG A 11 34.64 21.95 2.87
N VAL A 12 34.95 21.03 3.79
CA VAL A 12 34.15 20.77 5.00
C VAL A 12 34.35 21.89 6.01
N GLY A 13 33.27 22.58 6.36
CA GLY A 13 33.18 23.64 7.37
C GLY A 13 32.68 23.13 8.73
N PRO A 14 31.95 23.96 9.51
CA PRO A 14 31.38 23.59 10.79
C PRO A 14 30.45 22.37 10.72
N ARG A 15 30.31 21.65 11.85
CA ARG A 15 29.33 20.56 11.97
C ARG A 15 27.95 21.14 12.32
N ILE A 16 26.94 20.82 11.51
CA ILE A 16 25.54 21.19 11.74
C ILE A 16 24.89 20.19 12.70
N ALA A 17 24.93 18.90 12.36
CA ALA A 17 24.23 17.85 13.11
C ALA A 17 25.03 16.54 13.15
N ARG A 18 24.74 15.68 14.14
CA ARG A 18 25.31 14.33 14.25
C ARG A 18 24.18 13.33 14.47
N GLY A 19 23.97 12.44 13.51
CA GLY A 19 23.07 11.28 13.64
C GLY A 19 23.84 10.02 14.05
N GLY A 20 23.13 8.88 14.09
CA GLY A 20 23.75 7.58 14.38
C GLY A 20 24.63 7.05 13.24
N MET A 21 24.20 7.25 12.00
CA MET A 21 24.83 6.69 10.78
C MET A 21 25.71 7.70 10.02
N ALA A 22 25.45 8.99 10.22
CA ALA A 22 26.07 10.08 9.45
C ALA A 22 26.25 11.33 10.31
N THR A 23 27.19 12.19 9.90
CA THR A 23 27.37 13.54 10.43
C THR A 23 27.18 14.56 9.31
N VAL A 24 26.35 15.57 9.55
CA VAL A 24 26.08 16.64 8.57
C VAL A 24 26.95 17.86 8.90
N TYR A 25 27.69 18.32 7.90
CA TYR A 25 28.53 19.51 7.97
C TYR A 25 27.99 20.58 7.03
N GLU A 26 28.25 21.84 7.36
CA GLU A 26 28.27 22.90 6.37
C GLU A 26 29.52 22.72 5.49
N ALA A 27 29.42 23.00 4.20
CA ALA A 27 30.55 22.89 3.27
C ALA A 27 30.47 23.95 2.16
N THR A 28 31.62 24.27 1.58
CA THR A 28 31.70 25.12 0.38
C THR A 28 32.00 24.25 -0.84
N ASP A 29 31.14 24.32 -1.85
CA ASP A 29 31.36 23.73 -3.18
C ASP A 29 32.33 24.63 -3.96
N LEU A 30 33.61 24.26 -4.00
CA LEU A 30 34.69 25.08 -4.56
C LEU A 30 34.63 25.24 -6.09
N ARG A 31 33.75 24.49 -6.79
CA ARG A 31 33.55 24.63 -8.24
C ARG A 31 32.42 25.61 -8.59
N LEU A 32 31.43 25.76 -7.71
CA LEU A 32 30.25 26.60 -7.92
C LEU A 32 30.17 27.80 -6.95
N ASP A 33 31.16 27.96 -6.07
CA ASP A 33 31.30 28.98 -5.03
C ASP A 33 30.01 29.22 -4.21
N ARG A 34 29.46 28.12 -3.69
CA ARG A 34 28.20 28.11 -2.92
C ARG A 34 28.33 27.30 -1.63
N VAL A 35 27.53 27.67 -0.63
CA VAL A 35 27.36 26.88 0.60
C VAL A 35 26.38 25.72 0.33
N CYS A 36 26.73 24.54 0.81
CA CYS A 36 25.91 23.33 0.77
C CYS A 36 25.99 22.57 2.10
N ALA A 37 25.00 21.73 2.39
CA ALA A 37 25.11 20.76 3.46
C ALA A 37 25.76 19.48 2.93
N LEU A 38 26.64 18.87 3.72
CA LEU A 38 27.40 17.68 3.35
C LEU A 38 27.16 16.59 4.41
N LYS A 39 26.34 15.60 4.05
CA LYS A 39 26.06 14.44 4.89
C LYS A 39 27.13 13.39 4.66
N VAL A 40 28.01 13.18 5.64
CA VAL A 40 29.13 12.24 5.57
C VAL A 40 28.83 11.02 6.42
N MET A 41 28.89 9.82 5.84
CA MET A 41 28.66 8.57 6.55
C MET A 41 29.78 8.28 7.56
N HIS A 42 29.48 7.57 8.64
CA HIS A 42 30.51 7.16 9.59
C HIS A 42 31.39 6.04 9.01
N ALA A 43 32.69 6.02 9.37
CA ALA A 43 33.64 5.01 8.91
C ALA A 43 33.20 3.59 9.33
N GLY A 44 33.44 2.59 8.47
CA GLY A 44 33.00 1.21 8.66
C GLY A 44 31.62 0.88 8.07
N LEU A 45 30.83 1.88 7.64
CA LEU A 45 29.59 1.66 6.86
C LEU A 45 29.85 1.61 5.34
N GLY A 46 30.98 2.15 4.88
CA GLY A 46 31.35 2.19 3.46
C GLY A 46 32.16 0.99 2.97
N ASP A 47 32.58 0.09 3.87
CA ASP A 47 33.40 -1.08 3.53
C ASP A 47 32.54 -2.28 3.04
N ASP A 48 31.21 -2.14 3.06
CA ASP A 48 30.25 -3.07 2.46
C ASP A 48 29.83 -2.55 1.07
N ASP A 49 30.29 -3.23 0.02
CA ASP A 49 29.96 -2.94 -1.38
C ASP A 49 28.44 -2.95 -1.65
N GLU A 50 27.67 -3.77 -0.92
CA GLU A 50 26.21 -3.80 -1.06
C GLU A 50 25.59 -2.56 -0.42
N PHE A 51 26.01 -2.18 0.79
CA PHE A 51 25.58 -0.90 1.40
C PHE A 51 25.91 0.29 0.51
N ALA A 52 27.13 0.38 -0.01
CA ALA A 52 27.56 1.47 -0.89
C ALA A 52 26.69 1.54 -2.17
N ALA A 53 26.44 0.39 -2.83
CA ALA A 53 25.58 0.33 -4.00
C ALA A 53 24.10 0.66 -3.69
N ARG A 54 23.59 0.27 -2.51
CA ARG A 54 22.24 0.64 -2.03
C ARG A 54 22.13 2.14 -1.79
N PHE A 55 23.08 2.72 -1.05
CA PHE A 55 23.15 4.16 -0.75
C PHE A 55 23.20 5.01 -2.03
N VAL A 56 24.05 4.63 -3.00
CA VAL A 56 24.17 5.30 -4.30
C VAL A 56 22.86 5.30 -5.08
N ARG A 57 22.14 4.17 -5.09
CA ARG A 57 20.84 4.05 -5.77
C ARG A 57 19.75 4.90 -5.12
N GLU A 58 19.74 4.99 -3.78
CA GLU A 58 18.79 5.81 -3.05
C GLU A 58 19.09 7.31 -3.23
N ALA A 59 20.36 7.72 -3.15
CA ALA A 59 20.80 9.09 -3.45
C ALA A 59 20.42 9.53 -4.88
N HIS A 60 20.65 8.69 -5.90
CA HIS A 60 20.21 8.95 -7.28
C HIS A 60 18.69 9.05 -7.43
N SER A 61 17.94 8.36 -6.58
CA SER A 61 16.47 8.43 -6.61
C SER A 61 16.00 9.76 -6.01
N ALA A 62 16.55 10.14 -4.84
CA ALA A 62 16.25 11.41 -4.18
C ALA A 62 16.63 12.63 -5.05
N ALA A 63 17.76 12.56 -5.77
CA ALA A 63 18.20 13.64 -6.67
C ALA A 63 17.27 13.92 -7.86
N ARG A 64 16.32 13.02 -8.18
CA ARG A 64 15.30 13.25 -9.22
C ARG A 64 14.10 14.04 -8.70
N LEU A 65 13.94 14.18 -7.38
CA LEU A 65 12.79 14.83 -6.77
C LEU A 65 13.00 16.34 -6.66
N SER A 66 12.53 17.08 -7.67
CA SER A 66 12.55 18.56 -7.67
C SER A 66 11.21 19.11 -7.19
N HIS A 67 11.18 19.68 -5.99
CA HIS A 67 9.98 20.28 -5.41
C HIS A 67 10.34 21.39 -4.40
N PRO A 68 9.59 22.51 -4.29
CA PRO A 68 9.94 23.64 -3.42
C PRO A 68 10.14 23.27 -1.95
N HIS A 69 9.37 22.30 -1.45
CA HIS A 69 9.42 21.81 -0.06
C HIS A 69 10.28 20.55 0.14
N VAL A 70 11.11 20.20 -0.84
CA VAL A 70 12.11 19.12 -0.72
C VAL A 70 13.51 19.76 -0.68
N VAL A 71 14.38 19.24 0.20
CA VAL A 71 15.81 19.59 0.20
C VAL A 71 16.46 18.99 -1.05
N ALA A 72 16.98 19.84 -1.93
CA ALA A 72 17.58 19.38 -3.18
C ALA A 72 18.90 18.62 -2.91
N VAL A 73 19.02 17.41 -3.46
CA VAL A 73 20.30 16.68 -3.53
C VAL A 73 21.05 17.16 -4.77
N PHE A 74 22.29 17.62 -4.59
CA PHE A 74 23.10 18.17 -5.68
C PHE A 74 24.08 17.16 -6.27
N ASP A 75 24.65 16.30 -5.43
CA ASP A 75 25.77 15.44 -5.79
C ASP A 75 25.98 14.34 -4.74
N GLN A 76 26.72 13.30 -5.12
CA GLN A 76 27.18 12.25 -4.22
C GLN A 76 28.64 11.89 -4.54
N GLY A 77 29.36 11.29 -3.61
CA GLY A 77 30.69 10.78 -3.90
C GLY A 77 31.27 9.90 -2.81
N ASP A 78 32.43 9.35 -3.14
CA ASP A 78 33.32 8.64 -2.22
C ASP A 78 34.69 9.33 -2.22
N ASP A 79 35.19 9.70 -1.05
CA ASP A 79 36.57 10.18 -0.88
C ASP A 79 37.36 9.23 0.05
N ASN A 80 37.95 8.19 -0.55
CA ASN A 80 38.75 7.16 0.11
C ASN A 80 37.95 6.37 1.16
N GLY A 81 36.88 5.68 0.74
CA GLY A 81 35.97 4.93 1.63
C GLY A 81 35.08 5.81 2.50
N THR A 82 34.99 7.11 2.19
CA THR A 82 34.19 8.10 2.92
C THR A 82 33.02 8.53 2.02
N LEU A 83 31.92 7.77 2.07
CA LEU A 83 30.69 8.09 1.35
C LEU A 83 30.09 9.41 1.86
N PHE A 84 29.73 10.30 0.93
CA PHE A 84 29.08 11.57 1.23
C PHE A 84 27.98 11.93 0.23
N LEU A 85 27.04 12.76 0.70
CA LEU A 85 25.96 13.36 -0.07
C LEU A 85 25.99 14.87 0.08
N ALA A 86 26.06 15.61 -1.02
CA ALA A 86 25.99 17.06 -1.04
C ALA A 86 24.55 17.52 -1.37
N MET A 87 23.99 18.38 -0.53
CA MET A 87 22.58 18.79 -0.59
C MET A 87 22.43 20.29 -0.27
N GLU A 88 21.24 20.83 -0.53
CA GLU A 88 20.88 22.21 -0.23
C GLU A 88 21.10 22.54 1.26
N TYR A 89 21.83 23.63 1.53
CA TYR A 89 21.97 24.15 2.88
C TYR A 89 20.77 25.01 3.22
N ILE A 90 20.07 24.67 4.31
CA ILE A 90 18.90 25.40 4.80
C ILE A 90 19.31 26.11 6.11
N PRO A 91 19.55 27.44 6.09
CA PRO A 91 19.80 28.20 7.30
C PRO A 91 18.50 28.32 8.10
N GLY A 92 18.53 27.88 9.36
CA GLY A 92 17.38 27.87 10.25
C GLY A 92 17.45 26.76 11.30
N HIS A 93 16.30 26.18 11.63
CA HIS A 93 16.16 25.18 12.71
C HIS A 93 15.25 24.02 12.30
N THR A 94 15.14 22.98 13.13
CA THR A 94 14.27 21.83 12.85
C THR A 94 12.86 22.02 13.42
N LEU A 95 11.88 21.26 12.90
CA LEU A 95 10.55 21.21 13.49
C LEU A 95 10.60 20.68 14.94
N ARG A 96 11.56 19.83 15.29
CA ARG A 96 11.83 19.43 16.68
C ARG A 96 12.10 20.64 17.59
N ASP A 97 12.86 21.62 17.12
CA ASP A 97 13.18 22.82 17.89
C ASP A 97 11.96 23.74 18.04
N LEU A 98 11.14 23.86 16.98
CA LEU A 98 9.86 24.58 17.04
C LEU A 98 8.89 23.93 18.04
N ILE A 99 8.72 22.61 17.99
CA ILE A 99 7.88 21.85 18.95
C ILE A 99 8.35 22.09 20.38
N ARG A 100 9.67 21.99 20.65
CA ARG A 100 10.22 22.22 22.00
C ARG A 100 9.94 23.64 22.52
N LYS A 101 9.90 24.63 21.63
CA LYS A 101 9.77 26.05 21.96
C LYS A 101 8.31 26.51 22.08
N GLU A 102 7.42 25.97 21.25
CA GLU A 102 6.10 26.56 20.99
C GLU A 102 4.91 25.59 21.11
N ALA A 103 5.13 24.29 21.35
CA ALA A 103 4.03 23.36 21.59
C ALA A 103 3.50 23.46 23.04
N PRO A 104 2.18 23.24 23.29
CA PRO A 104 1.12 22.92 22.31
C PRO A 104 0.82 24.10 21.36
N MET A 105 0.81 23.83 20.06
CA MET A 105 0.58 24.84 19.03
C MET A 105 -0.90 25.02 18.70
N ALA A 106 -1.30 26.22 18.32
CA ALA A 106 -2.63 26.47 17.76
C ALA A 106 -2.84 25.67 16.45
N PRO A 107 -4.02 25.07 16.20
CA PRO A 107 -4.27 24.20 15.04
C PRO A 107 -3.92 24.82 13.69
N ALA A 108 -4.32 26.07 13.46
CA ALA A 108 -4.00 26.80 12.23
C ALA A 108 -2.48 26.88 11.98
N LYS A 109 -1.67 27.06 13.05
CA LYS A 109 -0.20 27.09 12.96
C LYS A 109 0.39 25.71 12.69
N ALA A 110 -0.06 24.67 13.41
CA ALA A 110 0.39 23.30 13.21
C ALA A 110 0.11 22.82 11.76
N LEU A 111 -1.08 23.13 11.23
CA LEU A 111 -1.47 22.76 9.87
C LEU A 111 -0.79 23.62 8.80
N ALA A 112 -0.48 24.89 9.08
CA ALA A 112 0.33 25.73 8.18
C ALA A 112 1.77 25.22 8.02
N VAL A 113 2.34 24.57 9.05
CA VAL A 113 3.63 23.87 8.95
C VAL A 113 3.49 22.51 8.26
N LEU A 114 2.40 21.78 8.51
CA LEU A 114 2.16 20.45 7.94
C LEU A 114 1.86 20.46 6.43
N ASP A 115 1.19 21.49 5.92
CA ASP A 115 0.81 21.60 4.50
C ASP A 115 2.03 21.53 3.54
N PRO A 116 3.11 22.31 3.73
CA PRO A 116 4.38 22.12 3.01
C PRO A 116 4.99 20.72 3.12
N VAL A 117 4.94 20.09 4.30
CA VAL A 117 5.49 18.74 4.55
C VAL A 117 4.72 17.70 3.74
N LEU A 118 3.39 17.76 3.77
CA LEU A 118 2.53 16.88 2.98
C LEU A 118 2.64 17.18 1.48
N SER A 119 2.86 18.42 1.06
CA SER A 119 3.17 18.74 -0.34
C SER A 119 4.46 18.09 -0.81
N ALA A 120 5.50 18.05 0.04
CA ALA A 120 6.76 17.36 -0.26
C ALA A 120 6.58 15.83 -0.36
N LEU A 121 5.84 15.23 0.60
CA LEU A 121 5.53 13.80 0.59
C LEU A 121 4.65 13.42 -0.60
N ALA A 122 3.65 14.24 -0.96
CA ALA A 122 2.80 14.03 -2.13
C ALA A 122 3.60 13.99 -3.43
N ALA A 123 4.56 14.90 -3.61
CA ALA A 123 5.46 14.90 -4.77
C ALA A 123 6.34 13.64 -4.82
N ALA A 124 6.83 13.16 -3.67
CA ALA A 124 7.59 11.91 -3.58
C ALA A 124 6.71 10.70 -3.94
N HIS A 125 5.50 10.61 -3.36
CA HIS A 125 4.56 9.52 -3.61
C HIS A 125 4.17 9.44 -5.08
N GLN A 126 3.92 10.58 -5.74
CA GLN A 126 3.66 10.67 -7.18
C GLN A 126 4.86 10.19 -8.03
N ALA A 127 6.09 10.38 -7.54
CA ALA A 127 7.32 9.87 -8.16
C ALA A 127 7.62 8.40 -7.82
N GLY A 128 6.71 7.68 -7.13
CA GLY A 128 6.91 6.30 -6.69
C GLY A 128 7.89 6.13 -5.52
N MET A 129 8.17 7.22 -4.79
CA MET A 129 9.09 7.25 -3.66
C MET A 129 8.33 7.37 -2.33
N ILE A 130 8.80 6.63 -1.31
CA ILE A 130 8.27 6.65 0.06
C ILE A 130 9.41 7.13 0.97
N HIS A 131 9.12 8.04 1.89
CA HIS A 131 10.10 8.67 2.77
C HIS A 131 10.60 7.72 3.87
N ARG A 132 9.68 6.97 4.50
CA ARG A 132 9.89 5.95 5.55
C ARG A 132 10.37 6.43 6.93
N ASP A 133 11.02 7.60 7.00
CA ASP A 133 11.56 8.17 8.24
C ASP A 133 10.98 9.57 8.54
N VAL A 134 9.65 9.76 8.41
CA VAL A 134 9.01 11.05 8.64
C VAL A 134 8.99 11.37 10.14
N LYS A 135 9.66 12.45 10.54
CA LYS A 135 9.79 12.89 11.95
C LYS A 135 10.21 14.38 12.04
N PRO A 136 10.05 15.05 13.19
CA PRO A 136 10.34 16.48 13.34
C PRO A 136 11.81 16.87 13.10
N GLU A 137 12.74 15.93 13.24
CA GLU A 137 14.17 16.13 12.95
C GLU A 137 14.46 16.25 11.44
N ASN A 138 13.62 15.67 10.58
CA ASN A 138 13.80 15.65 9.13
C ASN A 138 13.01 16.78 8.42
N VAL A 139 12.30 17.61 9.18
CA VAL A 139 11.62 18.82 8.69
C VAL A 139 12.42 20.05 9.10
N LEU A 140 12.90 20.80 8.12
CA LEU A 140 13.70 22.01 8.28
C LEU A 140 12.84 23.26 8.07
N LEU A 141 13.00 24.23 8.96
CA LEU A 141 12.34 25.52 8.97
C LEU A 141 13.41 26.58 8.71
N ALA A 142 13.41 27.13 7.50
CA ALA A 142 14.34 28.17 7.10
C ALA A 142 14.01 29.51 7.78
N ASP A 143 15.03 30.35 8.01
CA ASP A 143 14.85 31.70 8.58
C ASP A 143 14.01 32.64 7.68
N ASP A 144 13.90 32.31 6.39
CA ASP A 144 13.03 33.00 5.41
C ASP A 144 11.59 32.46 5.38
N GLY A 145 11.24 31.52 6.27
CA GLY A 145 9.91 30.93 6.39
C GLY A 145 9.65 29.72 5.49
N ARG A 146 10.59 29.31 4.62
CA ARG A 146 10.43 28.08 3.84
C ARG A 146 10.51 26.84 4.72
N VAL A 147 9.51 25.97 4.60
CA VAL A 147 9.53 24.61 5.17
C VAL A 147 10.06 23.64 4.13
N LYS A 148 11.00 22.76 4.50
CA LYS A 148 11.53 21.69 3.62
C LYS A 148 11.69 20.35 4.34
N VAL A 149 11.46 19.26 3.62
CA VAL A 149 11.69 17.90 4.09
C VAL A 149 13.03 17.37 3.54
N ALA A 150 13.85 16.80 4.42
CA ALA A 150 15.16 16.21 4.13
C ALA A 150 15.12 14.68 4.26
N ASP A 151 16.20 13.99 3.85
CA ASP A 151 16.42 12.56 4.13
C ASP A 151 15.46 11.53 3.49
N PHE A 152 14.78 11.90 2.39
CA PHE A 152 13.98 10.97 1.58
C PHE A 152 14.71 9.66 1.24
N GLY A 153 14.17 8.53 1.71
CA GLY A 153 14.54 7.19 1.26
C GLY A 153 15.84 6.60 1.82
N LEU A 154 16.74 7.41 2.39
CA LEU A 154 18.10 7.01 2.82
C LEU A 154 18.15 6.06 4.05
N ALA A 155 17.00 5.75 4.66
CA ALA A 155 16.90 4.92 5.87
C ALA A 155 16.76 3.41 5.60
N ARG A 156 16.61 2.99 4.34
CA ARG A 156 16.41 1.56 4.00
C ARG A 156 17.68 0.72 4.14
N ALA A 157 18.84 1.35 4.09
CA ALA A 157 20.14 0.69 4.00
C ALA A 157 20.60 -0.08 5.26
N ILE A 158 19.88 -0.01 6.39
CA ILE A 158 20.22 -0.76 7.62
C ILE A 158 19.02 -1.57 8.15
N SER A 159 17.80 -1.02 8.09
CA SER A 159 16.65 -1.59 8.80
C SER A 159 16.26 -3.03 8.41
N ALA A 160 16.50 -3.45 7.17
CA ALA A 160 16.04 -4.77 6.69
C ALA A 160 16.83 -5.98 7.26
N GLU A 161 18.12 -5.81 7.56
CA GLU A 161 18.98 -6.93 8.00
C GLU A 161 19.22 -6.93 9.52
N THR A 162 19.27 -5.75 10.16
CA THR A 162 19.51 -5.66 11.61
C THR A 162 18.24 -5.84 12.46
N GLN A 163 17.03 -5.81 11.87
CA GLN A 163 15.79 -6.00 12.63
C GLN A 163 15.48 -7.47 12.99
N HIS A 164 16.08 -8.45 12.31
CA HIS A 164 15.75 -9.87 12.51
C HIS A 164 16.86 -10.75 13.13
N THR A 165 18.07 -10.23 13.38
CA THR A 165 19.25 -11.06 13.71
C THR A 165 19.99 -10.73 15.02
N ALA A 166 19.63 -9.65 15.73
CA ALA A 166 20.33 -9.25 16.96
C ALA A 166 19.58 -9.66 18.24
N THR A 167 19.93 -10.83 18.80
CA THR A 167 19.59 -11.24 20.18
C THR A 167 20.39 -10.40 21.20
N GLY A 168 20.01 -9.13 21.33
CA GLY A 168 20.55 -8.17 22.30
C GLY A 168 21.53 -7.17 21.68
N GLY A 169 21.10 -5.92 21.47
CA GLY A 169 22.01 -4.87 21.00
C GLY A 169 21.40 -3.62 20.36
N VAL A 170 20.45 -2.95 21.04
CA VAL A 170 19.97 -1.59 20.72
C VAL A 170 19.24 -1.41 19.36
N LEU A 171 17.92 -1.16 19.42
CA LEU A 171 17.21 -0.47 18.32
C LEU A 171 17.77 0.96 18.20
N ILE A 172 18.67 1.20 17.24
CA ILE A 172 19.17 2.55 16.93
C ILE A 172 18.21 3.23 15.95
N GLY A 173 17.04 3.65 16.46
CA GLY A 173 16.02 4.35 15.68
C GLY A 173 14.91 4.93 16.55
N THR A 174 14.39 6.11 16.19
CA THR A 174 13.30 6.77 16.93
C THR A 174 11.95 6.14 16.56
N VAL A 175 11.64 5.01 17.20
CA VAL A 175 10.38 4.26 17.05
C VAL A 175 9.09 5.06 17.26
N SER A 176 9.16 6.28 17.81
CA SER A 176 8.01 7.12 18.17
C SER A 176 7.15 7.62 16.99
N TYR A 177 7.58 7.41 15.76
CA TYR A 177 6.84 7.80 14.53
C TYR A 177 6.63 6.60 13.61
N LEU A 178 6.95 5.40 14.07
CA LEU A 178 6.94 4.18 13.27
C LEU A 178 5.49 3.73 13.05
N SER A 179 5.13 3.44 11.80
CA SER A 179 3.78 2.97 11.50
C SER A 179 3.59 1.49 11.89
N PRO A 180 2.35 1.05 12.19
CA PRO A 180 2.05 -0.31 12.63
C PRO A 180 2.60 -1.38 11.70
N GLU A 181 2.35 -1.24 10.39
CA GLU A 181 2.80 -2.19 9.36
C GLU A 181 4.33 -2.26 9.22
N LEU A 182 5.05 -1.18 9.54
CA LEU A 182 6.51 -1.19 9.51
C LEU A 182 7.11 -1.90 10.76
N VAL A 183 6.33 -2.05 11.83
CA VAL A 183 6.68 -2.90 13.00
C VAL A 183 6.38 -4.38 12.72
N VAL A 184 5.25 -4.67 12.06
CA VAL A 184 4.76 -6.05 11.87
C VAL A 184 5.36 -6.71 10.63
N ASP A 185 5.33 -6.04 9.48
CA ASP A 185 5.70 -6.61 8.18
C ASP A 185 7.10 -6.21 7.70
N GLY A 186 7.74 -5.24 8.37
CA GLY A 186 9.00 -4.64 7.92
C GLY A 186 8.88 -3.88 6.58
N ARG A 187 7.66 -3.64 6.10
CA ARG A 187 7.34 -3.02 4.82
C ARG A 187 6.64 -1.68 5.06
N ALA A 188 7.00 -0.69 4.25
CA ALA A 188 6.38 0.63 4.25
C ALA A 188 5.83 0.96 2.87
N ASP A 189 4.63 1.54 2.85
CA ASP A 189 3.97 2.10 1.67
C ASP A 189 3.69 3.60 1.88
N ALA A 190 2.97 4.25 0.96
CA ALA A 190 2.64 5.67 1.06
C ALA A 190 1.85 6.03 2.34
N ARG A 191 1.07 5.08 2.88
CA ARG A 191 0.23 5.24 4.09
C ARG A 191 1.04 5.15 5.38
N SER A 192 2.28 4.65 5.32
CA SER A 192 3.24 4.68 6.42
C SER A 192 3.72 6.10 6.68
N ASP A 193 4.02 6.86 5.62
CA ASP A 193 4.39 8.29 5.73
C ASP A 193 3.20 9.14 6.21
N VAL A 194 1.98 8.80 5.78
CA VAL A 194 0.72 9.43 6.24
C VAL A 194 0.51 9.23 7.74
N TYR A 195 0.73 8.01 8.26
CA TYR A 195 0.66 7.73 9.69
C TYR A 195 1.69 8.55 10.49
N ALA A 196 2.94 8.53 10.05
CA ALA A 196 4.01 9.28 10.69
C ALA A 196 3.77 10.80 10.67
N ALA A 197 3.22 11.35 9.58
CA ALA A 197 2.79 12.74 9.50
C ALA A 197 1.63 13.07 10.47
N GLY A 198 0.70 12.14 10.67
CA GLY A 198 -0.36 12.24 11.68
C GLY A 198 0.18 12.26 13.12
N VAL A 199 1.20 11.44 13.42
CA VAL A 199 1.90 11.45 14.72
C VAL A 199 2.65 12.77 14.94
N VAL A 200 3.29 13.32 13.90
CA VAL A 200 3.92 14.65 13.95
C VAL A 200 2.88 15.75 14.20
N LEU A 201 1.69 15.66 13.58
CA LEU A 201 0.58 16.59 13.84
C LEU A 201 0.10 16.51 15.31
N TYR A 202 -0.11 15.30 15.84
CA TYR A 202 -0.46 15.12 17.25
C TYR A 202 0.57 15.78 18.18
N GLU A 203 1.87 15.59 17.92
CA GLU A 203 2.94 16.16 18.75
C GLU A 203 3.03 17.69 18.63
N MET A 204 2.79 18.28 17.45
CA MET A 204 2.68 19.75 17.31
C MET A 204 1.51 20.31 18.11
N LEU A 205 0.34 19.65 18.05
CA LEU A 205 -0.87 20.09 18.74
C LEU A 205 -0.77 19.96 20.26
N THR A 206 -0.15 18.90 20.78
CA THR A 206 -0.17 18.56 22.22
C THR A 206 1.15 18.82 22.96
N GLY A 207 2.27 18.97 22.23
CA GLY A 207 3.62 19.02 22.79
C GLY A 207 4.14 17.70 23.35
N ARG A 208 3.44 16.57 23.11
CA ARG A 208 3.80 15.24 23.59
C ARG A 208 3.61 14.20 22.50
N LYS A 209 4.28 13.06 22.63
CA LYS A 209 4.08 11.92 21.72
C LYS A 209 2.81 11.16 22.12
N PRO A 210 2.09 10.55 21.16
CA PRO A 210 0.86 9.83 21.48
C PRO A 210 1.12 8.54 22.27
N HIS A 211 2.27 7.89 22.03
CA HIS A 211 2.71 6.73 22.77
C HIS A 211 4.11 6.95 23.36
N GLU A 212 4.21 6.75 24.67
CA GLU A 212 5.45 6.78 25.44
C GLU A 212 5.64 5.44 26.18
N GLY A 213 6.91 5.07 26.44
CA GLY A 213 7.31 3.83 27.08
C GLY A 213 8.79 3.86 27.47
N GLU A 214 9.17 3.01 28.41
CA GLU A 214 10.54 2.93 28.96
C GLU A 214 11.53 2.28 27.98
N SER A 215 11.05 1.46 27.05
CA SER A 215 11.85 0.85 26.00
C SER A 215 11.30 1.14 24.59
N PRO A 216 12.16 1.18 23.56
CA PRO A 216 11.70 1.34 22.17
C PRO A 216 10.69 0.27 21.73
N ILE A 217 10.83 -0.95 22.24
CA ILE A 217 9.93 -2.07 21.93
C ILE A 217 8.53 -1.82 22.50
N GLN A 218 8.42 -1.23 23.70
CA GLN A 218 7.12 -0.85 24.25
C GLN A 218 6.42 0.20 23.39
N VAL A 219 7.14 1.22 22.91
CA VAL A 219 6.57 2.27 22.04
C VAL A 219 6.11 1.67 20.70
N ALA A 220 6.92 0.81 20.09
CA ALA A 220 6.53 0.09 18.86
C ALA A 220 5.30 -0.82 19.07
N TYR A 221 5.24 -1.54 20.20
CA TYR A 221 4.08 -2.36 20.56
C TYR A 221 2.79 -1.52 20.67
N LYS A 222 2.88 -0.33 21.26
CA LYS A 222 1.74 0.59 21.38
C LYS A 222 1.23 1.08 20.04
N HIS A 223 2.10 1.47 19.10
CA HIS A 223 1.66 1.83 17.74
C HIS A 223 0.84 0.71 17.07
N VAL A 224 1.15 -0.56 17.35
CA VAL A 224 0.44 -1.73 16.78
C VAL A 224 -0.87 -2.07 17.51
N HIS A 225 -1.01 -1.78 18.81
CA HIS A 225 -2.13 -2.28 19.64
C HIS A 225 -3.00 -1.20 20.29
N GLU A 226 -2.50 0.01 20.48
CA GLU A 226 -3.21 1.15 21.05
C GLU A 226 -3.59 2.15 19.94
N ASP A 227 -4.74 2.82 20.05
CA ASP A 227 -5.06 3.92 19.14
C ASP A 227 -4.37 5.19 19.60
N VAL A 228 -3.97 6.05 18.66
CA VAL A 228 -3.52 7.40 18.99
C VAL A 228 -4.71 8.14 19.62
N PRO A 229 -4.57 8.67 20.86
CA PRO A 229 -5.65 9.39 21.51
C PRO A 229 -5.97 10.69 20.75
N PRO A 230 -7.21 11.21 20.82
CA PRO A 230 -7.55 12.49 20.22
C PRO A 230 -6.80 13.64 20.94
N PRO A 231 -6.19 14.58 20.20
CA PRO A 231 -5.54 15.77 20.75
C PRO A 231 -6.36 16.53 21.81
N SER A 232 -7.69 16.59 21.68
CA SER A 232 -8.58 17.30 22.62
C SER A 232 -8.54 16.76 24.06
N GLN A 233 -8.13 15.51 24.27
CA GLN A 233 -7.92 14.96 25.61
C GLN A 233 -6.75 15.64 26.35
N VAL A 234 -5.75 16.12 25.62
CA VAL A 234 -4.59 16.83 26.17
C VAL A 234 -4.81 18.35 26.14
N VAL A 235 -5.34 18.87 25.04
CA VAL A 235 -5.57 20.31 24.82
C VAL A 235 -7.05 20.57 24.65
N ARG A 236 -7.70 21.05 25.73
CA ARG A 236 -9.14 21.34 25.72
C ARG A 236 -9.48 22.49 24.76
N GLY A 237 -10.63 22.39 24.11
CA GLY A 237 -11.13 23.41 23.18
C GLY A 237 -10.66 23.25 21.73
N LEU A 238 -10.01 22.14 21.39
CA LEU A 238 -9.78 21.77 20.00
C LEU A 238 -11.11 21.33 19.32
N PRO A 239 -11.41 21.79 18.09
CA PRO A 239 -12.59 21.35 17.34
C PRO A 239 -12.55 19.85 16.99
N ALA A 240 -13.73 19.21 16.93
CA ALA A 240 -13.85 17.76 16.69
C ALA A 240 -13.25 17.32 15.34
N TYR A 241 -13.33 18.14 14.30
CA TYR A 241 -12.73 17.86 13.01
C TYR A 241 -11.19 17.81 13.04
N VAL A 242 -10.53 18.44 14.03
CA VAL A 242 -9.07 18.35 14.23
C VAL A 242 -8.69 17.00 14.84
N ASP A 243 -9.48 16.51 15.80
CA ASP A 243 -9.32 15.16 16.33
C ASP A 243 -9.56 14.10 15.25
N ALA A 244 -10.63 14.27 14.46
CA ALA A 244 -10.95 13.37 13.35
C ALA A 244 -9.83 13.33 12.29
N LEU A 245 -9.24 14.47 11.94
CA LEU A 245 -8.09 14.55 11.03
C LEU A 245 -6.89 13.75 11.55
N VAL A 246 -6.55 13.89 12.84
CA VAL A 246 -5.45 13.13 13.45
C VAL A 246 -5.78 11.64 13.45
N ALA A 247 -6.96 11.25 13.96
CA ALA A 247 -7.40 9.86 13.99
C ALA A 247 -7.41 9.21 12.59
N ARG A 248 -7.79 9.96 11.54
CA ARG A 248 -7.78 9.49 10.15
C ARG A 248 -6.38 9.22 9.63
N ALA A 249 -5.43 10.11 9.93
CA ALA A 249 -4.03 9.93 9.56
C ALA A 249 -3.38 8.77 10.34
N THR A 250 -3.69 8.64 11.63
CA THR A 250 -3.07 7.67 12.55
C THR A 250 -3.91 6.41 12.83
N ALA A 251 -4.86 6.06 11.95
CA ALA A 251 -5.64 4.83 12.09
C ALA A 251 -4.71 3.61 12.07
N ARG A 252 -4.89 2.62 12.96
CA ARG A 252 -4.05 1.41 12.97
C ARG A 252 -4.17 0.65 11.65
N ASP A 253 -5.39 0.38 11.19
CA ASP A 253 -5.65 -0.16 9.86
C ASP A 253 -5.26 0.87 8.78
N ARG A 254 -4.36 0.48 7.88
CA ARG A 254 -3.88 1.34 6.79
C ARG A 254 -4.94 1.60 5.73
N GLU A 255 -5.94 0.73 5.55
CA GLU A 255 -7.02 0.94 4.57
C GLU A 255 -7.97 2.06 5.02
N LEU A 256 -8.03 2.32 6.33
CA LEU A 256 -8.75 3.47 6.90
C LEU A 256 -7.96 4.78 6.81
N ARG A 257 -6.66 4.76 6.44
CA ARG A 257 -5.88 5.99 6.26
C ARG A 257 -6.13 6.62 4.89
N PRO A 258 -5.78 7.91 4.70
CA PRO A 258 -5.60 8.51 3.38
C PRO A 258 -4.63 7.68 2.54
N ALA A 259 -4.99 7.39 1.29
CA ALA A 259 -4.22 6.48 0.43
C ALA A 259 -2.79 6.98 0.12
N ASP A 260 -2.60 8.30 0.09
CA ASP A 260 -1.31 8.97 -0.12
C ASP A 260 -1.29 10.31 0.64
N ALA A 261 -0.14 10.98 0.67
CA ALA A 261 0.00 12.29 1.29
C ALA A 261 -0.75 13.42 0.56
N ARG A 262 -1.16 13.24 -0.70
CA ARG A 262 -1.96 14.21 -1.48
C ARG A 262 -3.42 14.19 -1.02
N VAL A 263 -3.98 13.03 -0.67
CA VAL A 263 -5.31 12.92 -0.04
C VAL A 263 -5.29 13.57 1.34
N LEU A 264 -4.28 13.29 2.17
CA LEU A 264 -4.15 13.95 3.48
C LEU A 264 -3.93 15.47 3.35
N LEU A 265 -3.16 15.94 2.37
CA LEU A 265 -2.98 17.37 2.09
C LEU A 265 -4.31 18.07 1.75
N HIS A 266 -5.16 17.43 0.95
CA HIS A 266 -6.49 17.96 0.64
C HIS A 266 -7.37 18.05 1.90
N GLN A 267 -7.36 17.03 2.75
CA GLN A 267 -8.07 17.02 4.04
C GLN A 267 -7.56 18.11 5.00
N VAL A 268 -6.23 18.27 5.12
CA VAL A 268 -5.60 19.36 5.88
C VAL A 268 -6.07 20.73 5.38
N ARG A 269 -6.18 20.93 4.07
CA ARG A 269 -6.65 22.21 3.50
C ARG A 269 -8.12 22.49 3.78
N ARG A 270 -8.99 21.46 3.78
CA ARG A 270 -10.40 21.59 4.23
C ARG A 270 -10.48 22.00 5.70
N VAL A 271 -9.72 21.33 6.58
CA VAL A 271 -9.67 21.68 8.01
C VAL A 271 -9.08 23.07 8.25
N ARG A 272 -8.08 23.50 7.48
CA ARG A 272 -7.56 24.87 7.53
C ARG A 272 -8.61 25.91 7.15
N ALA A 273 -9.38 25.68 6.08
CA ALA A 273 -10.46 26.59 5.69
C ALA A 273 -11.51 26.74 6.82
N ALA A 274 -11.94 25.63 7.43
CA ALA A 274 -12.86 25.67 8.58
C ALA A 274 -12.30 26.46 9.79
N LEU A 275 -11.00 26.33 10.06
CA LEU A 275 -10.31 27.11 11.11
C LEU A 275 -10.18 28.60 10.76
N ASP A 276 -9.88 28.93 9.50
CA ASP A 276 -9.76 30.31 9.03
C ASP A 276 -11.15 31.02 9.02
N GLU A 277 -12.23 30.27 8.79
CA GLU A 277 -13.63 30.70 8.97
C GLU A 277 -14.09 30.72 10.45
N HIS A 278 -13.23 30.33 11.39
CA HIS A 278 -13.48 30.27 12.83
C HIS A 278 -14.66 29.35 13.21
N LEU A 279 -14.91 28.29 12.44
CA LEU A 279 -15.94 27.29 12.72
C LEU A 279 -15.55 26.49 13.97
N ALA A 280 -16.32 26.67 15.05
CA ALA A 280 -16.11 25.98 16.32
C ALA A 280 -16.44 24.48 16.26
N ASP A 281 -17.37 24.10 15.37
CA ASP A 281 -17.76 22.73 15.07
C ASP A 281 -18.18 22.61 13.60
N ASP A 282 -17.98 21.44 13.01
CA ASP A 282 -18.40 21.07 11.65
C ASP A 282 -18.66 19.55 11.65
N PRO A 283 -19.93 19.12 11.79
CA PRO A 283 -20.26 17.71 11.92
C PRO A 283 -20.09 16.94 10.60
N GLU A 284 -20.23 17.59 9.45
CA GLU A 284 -20.05 16.94 8.13
C GLU A 284 -18.58 16.66 7.85
N LEU A 285 -17.72 17.66 8.07
CA LEU A 285 -16.27 17.49 7.97
C LEU A 285 -15.76 16.49 9.01
N THR A 286 -16.29 16.53 10.24
CA THR A 286 -15.94 15.55 11.28
C THR A 286 -16.35 14.14 10.87
N ALA A 287 -17.56 13.94 10.32
CA ALA A 287 -18.04 12.63 9.88
C ALA A 287 -17.27 12.07 8.68
N ASP A 288 -16.90 12.92 7.71
CA ASP A 288 -16.12 12.51 6.54
C ASP A 288 -14.64 12.23 6.88
N LEU A 289 -14.07 12.94 7.85
CA LEU A 289 -12.73 12.67 8.35
C LEU A 289 -12.67 11.48 9.31
N THR A 290 -13.72 11.18 10.08
CA THR A 290 -13.68 10.09 11.06
C THR A 290 -13.33 8.75 10.37
N PRO A 291 -12.34 7.97 10.86
CA PRO A 291 -12.01 6.67 10.31
C PRO A 291 -13.10 5.62 10.65
N ALA A 292 -14.24 5.72 9.98
CA ALA A 292 -15.24 4.67 9.93
C ALA A 292 -14.81 3.59 8.93
N GLY A 293 -15.09 2.32 9.25
CA GLY A 293 -15.10 1.24 8.26
C GLY A 293 -16.17 1.48 7.17
N PRO A 294 -16.38 0.53 6.24
CA PRO A 294 -17.38 0.68 5.17
C PRO A 294 -18.81 0.66 5.71
N VAL A 295 -19.25 1.81 6.23
CA VAL A 295 -20.65 2.10 6.52
C VAL A 295 -21.37 2.26 5.18
N SER A 296 -22.47 1.55 5.00
CA SER A 296 -23.41 1.81 3.91
C SER A 296 -23.90 3.25 4.00
N ARG A 297 -23.30 4.16 3.22
CA ARG A 297 -23.91 5.47 2.94
C ARG A 297 -25.23 5.19 2.21
N SER A 298 -26.35 5.56 2.84
CA SER A 298 -27.68 5.54 2.23
C SER A 298 -27.69 6.41 0.98
N LEU A 299 -28.37 5.92 -0.06
CA LEU A 299 -28.36 6.51 -1.42
C LEU A 299 -29.34 7.68 -1.56
N ASP A 300 -29.35 8.58 -0.58
CA ASP A 300 -30.35 9.65 -0.48
C ASP A 300 -29.79 11.06 -0.77
N ASP A 301 -28.48 11.30 -0.57
CA ASP A 301 -27.82 12.58 -0.89
C ASP A 301 -26.74 12.44 -1.98
N ILE A 302 -27.16 12.23 -3.23
CA ILE A 302 -26.35 12.59 -4.41
C ILE A 302 -27.26 13.28 -5.43
N ASP A 303 -27.17 14.61 -5.47
CA ASP A 303 -27.74 15.41 -6.55
C ASP A 303 -27.06 15.09 -7.88
N TYR A 304 -27.87 14.91 -8.92
CA TYR A 304 -27.40 14.62 -10.27
C TYR A 304 -27.04 15.90 -11.01
N VAL A 305 -25.78 16.02 -11.43
CA VAL A 305 -25.37 16.95 -12.50
C VAL A 305 -25.09 16.13 -13.76
N THR A 306 -26.05 16.16 -14.68
CA THR A 306 -25.88 15.82 -16.11
C THR A 306 -25.42 17.09 -16.85
N ASP A 307 -24.76 17.11 -18.00
CA ASP A 307 -24.29 16.10 -18.97
C ASP A 307 -22.74 16.28 -19.16
N GLU A 308 -21.96 15.76 -20.11
CA GLU A 308 -22.19 15.33 -21.49
C GLU A 308 -20.95 14.54 -22.01
N ASP A 309 -21.13 13.62 -22.97
CA ASP A 309 -20.06 12.83 -23.62
C ASP A 309 -19.87 13.32 -25.07
N PRO A 310 -18.63 13.42 -25.57
CA PRO A 310 -18.42 12.89 -26.92
C PRO A 310 -17.11 12.12 -27.11
N SER A 311 -17.24 10.84 -27.47
CA SER A 311 -16.20 10.05 -28.12
C SER A 311 -15.74 10.64 -29.47
N THR A 312 -14.44 10.52 -29.80
CA THR A 312 -13.91 9.97 -31.09
C THR A 312 -12.38 10.12 -31.21
N GLY A 313 -11.70 9.15 -31.85
CA GLY A 313 -10.49 9.43 -32.64
C GLY A 313 -9.18 8.68 -32.33
N SER A 314 -8.93 7.59 -33.09
CA SER A 314 -7.61 7.11 -33.58
C SER A 314 -6.45 6.74 -32.64
N GLY A 315 -5.91 5.52 -32.85
CA GLY A 315 -4.46 5.23 -32.69
C GLY A 315 -3.67 5.60 -33.96
N PRO A 316 -2.51 4.97 -34.27
CA PRO A 316 -1.77 3.93 -33.53
C PRO A 316 -0.25 4.20 -33.43
N ARG A 317 0.51 3.35 -32.71
CA ARG A 317 1.69 2.58 -33.21
C ARG A 317 2.61 2.03 -32.10
N VAL A 318 3.03 0.78 -32.30
CA VAL A 318 4.11 0.09 -31.59
C VAL A 318 5.38 0.16 -32.47
N PRO A 319 6.59 0.31 -31.91
CA PRO A 319 7.83 -0.09 -32.57
C PRO A 319 8.39 -1.40 -31.99
N THR A 320 9.03 -2.20 -32.85
CA THR A 320 9.45 -3.57 -32.59
C THR A 320 10.95 -3.73 -32.85
N ILE A 321 11.66 -4.40 -31.93
CA ILE A 321 13.02 -4.99 -32.06
C ILE A 321 14.19 -4.03 -32.31
N LEU A 322 15.26 -4.19 -31.51
CA LEU A 322 16.62 -4.39 -32.03
C LEU A 322 17.56 -4.93 -30.92
N THR A 323 18.02 -6.16 -31.08
CA THR A 323 19.20 -6.70 -30.40
C THR A 323 20.47 -6.29 -31.17
N PRO A 324 21.61 -6.20 -30.47
CA PRO A 324 22.90 -6.44 -31.12
C PRO A 324 23.68 -7.51 -30.37
N ALA A 325 23.89 -8.66 -31.04
CA ALA A 325 24.93 -9.61 -30.70
C ALA A 325 26.01 -9.58 -31.78
N GLN A 326 27.26 -9.52 -31.33
CA GLN A 326 28.49 -9.87 -32.07
C GLN A 326 28.91 -9.02 -33.29
N ALA A 327 30.02 -8.30 -33.09
CA ALA A 327 31.08 -8.18 -34.10
C ALA A 327 32.43 -8.45 -33.39
N SER A 328 33.36 -9.07 -34.10
CA SER A 328 34.58 -9.69 -33.54
C SER A 328 35.83 -9.26 -34.33
N HIS A 329 37.02 -9.30 -33.71
CA HIS A 329 38.29 -9.88 -34.23
C HIS A 329 39.57 -9.30 -33.57
N GLY A 330 40.60 -10.17 -33.43
CA GLY A 330 42.01 -9.82 -33.12
C GLY A 330 42.36 -9.73 -31.63
N GLY A 331 43.36 -10.43 -31.07
CA GLY A 331 44.27 -11.46 -31.62
C GLY A 331 45.73 -11.00 -31.73
N ARG A 332 46.66 -11.72 -31.06
CA ARG A 332 48.15 -11.54 -30.98
C ARG A 332 48.65 -10.36 -30.12
N THR A 333 49.87 -10.34 -29.52
CA THR A 333 50.92 -11.32 -29.09
C THR A 333 52.01 -10.53 -28.32
N ASP A 334 52.77 -11.16 -27.42
CA ASP A 334 54.18 -10.83 -27.04
C ASP A 334 54.44 -9.42 -26.42
N ASP A 335 55.49 -9.08 -25.64
CA ASP A 335 56.54 -9.80 -24.89
C ASP A 335 57.12 -8.85 -23.77
N THR A 336 58.03 -9.36 -22.92
CA THR A 336 59.14 -8.68 -22.18
C THR A 336 59.11 -7.14 -21.91
N SER A 337 59.39 -6.59 -20.72
CA SER A 337 60.68 -6.66 -19.96
C SER A 337 60.68 -5.68 -18.75
N VAL A 338 61.18 -6.04 -17.54
CA VAL A 338 62.49 -5.69 -16.89
C VAL A 338 62.61 -4.29 -16.21
N PHE A 339 63.40 -4.22 -15.11
CA PHE A 339 63.79 -3.08 -14.23
C PHE A 339 62.79 -2.66 -13.11
N GLY A 340 63.21 -2.26 -11.90
CA GLY A 340 64.57 -2.26 -11.31
C GLY A 340 64.69 -1.62 -9.89
N ALA A 341 65.23 -2.38 -8.92
CA ALA A 341 66.08 -2.00 -7.76
C ALA A 341 65.87 -0.74 -6.85
N ARG A 342 65.72 -1.02 -5.53
CA ARG A 342 66.43 -0.40 -4.34
C ARG A 342 66.00 1.03 -3.82
N PRO A 343 66.48 1.55 -2.63
CA PRO A 343 66.30 1.00 -1.25
C PRO A 343 66.21 2.06 -0.06
N VAL A 344 65.73 1.64 1.15
CA VAL A 344 66.20 2.13 2.52
C VAL A 344 65.86 3.63 2.90
N PRO A 345 65.88 4.16 4.18
CA PRO A 345 66.35 3.70 5.52
C PRO A 345 65.37 3.80 6.75
N ALA A 346 65.90 3.51 7.96
CA ALA A 346 65.27 3.48 9.30
C ALA A 346 65.30 4.81 10.10
N PRO A 347 64.77 4.85 11.36
CA PRO A 347 65.63 5.03 12.56
C PRO A 347 65.17 4.24 13.84
N ARG A 348 66.06 3.56 14.60
CA ARG A 348 66.76 3.92 15.88
C ARG A 348 65.96 3.98 17.23
N GLN A 349 66.27 3.01 18.11
CA GLN A 349 66.75 3.06 19.54
C GLN A 349 66.45 4.27 20.46
N PRO A 350 66.27 4.09 21.81
CA PRO A 350 67.30 3.67 22.81
C PRO A 350 66.77 2.73 23.95
N GLY A 351 67.46 2.31 25.03
CA GLY A 351 68.85 2.38 25.55
C GLY A 351 68.95 1.52 26.87
N ALA A 352 69.99 0.71 27.11
CA ALA A 352 71.24 1.01 27.85
C ALA A 352 71.24 0.76 29.40
N ALA A 353 72.02 -0.25 29.88
CA ALA A 353 72.57 -0.32 31.26
C ALA A 353 73.80 -1.26 31.38
N ARG A 354 74.74 -0.92 32.29
CA ARG A 354 76.18 -1.28 32.37
C ARG A 354 76.59 -2.63 33.04
N PRO A 355 77.91 -2.99 33.07
CA PRO A 355 78.41 -4.35 33.38
C PRO A 355 79.37 -4.49 34.60
N ALA A 356 79.69 -5.74 34.96
CA ALA A 356 80.88 -6.25 35.68
C ALA A 356 80.93 -7.81 35.47
N SER A 357 82.01 -8.59 35.52
CA SER A 357 83.46 -8.39 35.66
C SER A 357 84.21 -9.67 35.19
N ARG A 358 85.45 -9.55 34.66
CA ARG A 358 86.44 -10.65 34.46
C ARG A 358 87.44 -10.64 35.65
N PRO A 359 88.33 -11.64 35.91
CA PRO A 359 88.96 -12.63 35.02
C PRO A 359 88.44 -14.08 35.33
N ALA A 360 89.07 -15.23 35.01
CA ALA A 360 90.37 -15.58 34.44
C ALA A 360 90.29 -16.84 33.51
N ALA A 361 91.38 -17.60 33.33
CA ALA A 361 91.44 -18.84 32.54
C ALA A 361 92.19 -20.00 33.24
N ARG A 362 91.76 -21.24 32.98
CA ARG A 362 92.56 -22.48 33.06
C ARG A 362 92.10 -23.48 31.98
N PRO A 363 92.98 -24.27 31.36
CA PRO A 363 92.64 -25.18 30.26
C PRO A 363 92.26 -26.60 30.75
N VAL A 364 91.39 -27.27 30.00
CA VAL A 364 91.02 -28.69 30.16
C VAL A 364 90.69 -29.29 28.76
N PRO A 365 90.74 -30.62 28.55
CA PRO A 365 91.48 -31.16 27.41
C PRO A 365 90.60 -31.51 26.20
N ALA A 366 91.25 -31.68 25.04
CA ALA A 366 90.60 -32.12 23.81
C ALA A 366 89.96 -33.53 23.96
N PRO A 367 88.65 -33.71 23.68
CA PRO A 367 88.02 -35.02 23.71
C PRO A 367 88.44 -35.86 22.49
N ARG A 368 88.79 -37.13 22.74
CA ARG A 368 89.17 -38.10 21.72
C ARG A 368 88.05 -38.31 20.69
N ARG A 369 88.37 -38.24 19.40
CA ARG A 369 87.47 -38.67 18.29
C ARG A 369 87.03 -40.13 18.51
N SER A 370 85.76 -40.36 18.82
CA SER A 370 85.16 -41.69 18.73
C SER A 370 84.64 -41.93 17.30
N ARG A 371 84.83 -43.15 16.77
CA ARG A 371 84.39 -43.54 15.41
C ARG A 371 82.86 -43.76 15.30
N ARG A 372 82.05 -43.02 16.06
CA ARG A 372 80.56 -43.07 16.03
C ARG A 372 79.92 -41.80 15.45
N GLY A 373 80.71 -40.75 15.18
CA GLY A 373 80.26 -39.50 14.58
C GLY A 373 79.37 -39.63 13.33
N PRO A 374 79.75 -40.40 12.28
CA PRO A 374 78.92 -40.48 11.07
C PRO A 374 77.58 -41.21 11.31
N LEU A 375 77.55 -42.21 12.19
CA LEU A 375 76.35 -43.01 12.44
C LEU A 375 75.31 -42.28 13.30
N LEU A 376 75.77 -41.36 14.16
CA LEU A 376 74.90 -40.48 14.92
C LEU A 376 74.41 -39.29 14.07
N LEU A 377 75.24 -38.81 13.14
CA LEU A 377 74.86 -37.81 12.14
C LEU A 377 73.80 -38.35 11.16
N THR A 378 73.93 -39.59 10.66
CA THR A 378 72.92 -40.21 9.78
C THR A 378 71.61 -40.46 10.53
N LEU A 379 71.65 -40.85 11.81
CA LEU A 379 70.44 -40.97 12.63
C LEU A 379 69.72 -39.62 12.81
N VAL A 380 70.46 -38.54 13.08
CA VAL A 380 69.90 -37.18 13.18
C VAL A 380 69.35 -36.69 11.83
N LEU A 381 70.03 -37.00 10.72
CA LEU A 381 69.53 -36.70 9.37
C LEU A 381 68.25 -37.48 9.02
N LEU A 382 68.16 -38.76 9.40
CA LEU A 382 66.95 -39.57 9.21
C LEU A 382 65.81 -39.10 10.11
N LEU A 383 66.08 -38.67 11.35
CA LEU A 383 65.08 -38.06 12.23
C LEU A 383 64.63 -36.69 11.73
N ALA A 384 65.54 -35.86 11.20
CA ALA A 384 65.21 -34.58 10.57
C ALA A 384 64.41 -34.77 9.27
N LEU A 385 64.76 -35.77 8.46
CA LEU A 385 64.00 -36.15 7.26
C LEU A 385 62.62 -36.70 7.65
N GLY A 386 62.53 -37.56 8.68
CA GLY A 386 61.28 -38.08 9.21
C GLY A 386 60.39 -37.00 9.83
N ALA A 387 60.97 -36.03 10.54
CA ALA A 387 60.26 -34.86 11.05
C ALA A 387 59.85 -33.87 9.93
N GLY A 388 60.65 -33.74 8.87
CA GLY A 388 60.32 -32.95 7.69
C GLY A 388 59.19 -33.57 6.87
N VAL A 389 59.28 -34.88 6.58
CA VAL A 389 58.22 -35.65 5.90
C VAL A 389 56.96 -35.73 6.77
N GLY A 390 57.10 -35.94 8.07
CA GLY A 390 55.99 -35.91 9.03
C GLY A 390 55.33 -34.54 9.11
N GLY A 391 56.11 -33.47 9.24
CA GLY A 391 55.61 -32.09 9.24
C GLY A 391 54.92 -31.72 7.92
N TRP A 392 55.46 -32.17 6.78
CA TRP A 392 54.85 -31.99 5.47
C TRP A 392 53.54 -32.79 5.33
N TRP A 393 53.49 -34.03 5.82
CA TRP A 393 52.30 -34.89 5.80
C TRP A 393 51.16 -34.35 6.68
N PHE A 394 51.47 -33.95 7.92
CA PHE A 394 50.49 -33.37 8.85
C PHE A 394 50.08 -31.93 8.49
N GLY A 395 50.97 -31.16 7.86
CA GLY A 395 50.73 -29.76 7.47
C GLY A 395 50.03 -29.59 6.13
N ALA A 396 50.53 -30.24 5.07
CA ALA A 396 50.10 -29.97 3.68
C ALA A 396 49.67 -31.22 2.89
N GLY A 397 50.24 -32.40 3.14
CA GLY A 397 50.01 -33.59 2.31
C GLY A 397 48.62 -34.23 2.43
N ARG A 398 47.94 -34.03 3.57
CA ARG A 398 46.64 -34.66 3.90
C ARG A 398 45.39 -33.96 3.36
N TYR A 399 45.53 -32.74 2.83
CA TYR A 399 44.41 -31.92 2.35
C TYR A 399 44.36 -31.81 0.82
N VAL A 400 43.16 -31.66 0.27
CA VAL A 400 42.87 -31.40 -1.14
C VAL A 400 41.79 -30.33 -1.21
N ASN A 401 41.89 -29.42 -2.19
CA ASN A 401 40.90 -28.37 -2.40
C ASN A 401 39.66 -28.92 -3.12
N THR A 402 38.47 -28.63 -2.60
CA THR A 402 37.21 -28.96 -3.28
C THR A 402 37.09 -28.18 -4.60
N PRO A 403 36.82 -28.83 -5.74
CA PRO A 403 36.64 -28.13 -7.00
C PRO A 403 35.29 -27.40 -7.05
N GLY A 404 35.26 -26.20 -7.63
CA GLY A 404 34.01 -25.46 -7.86
C GLY A 404 33.09 -26.19 -8.85
N VAL A 405 31.89 -26.55 -8.38
CA VAL A 405 30.87 -27.31 -9.14
C VAL A 405 29.47 -26.68 -9.15
N ILE A 406 29.32 -25.47 -8.60
CA ILE A 406 28.07 -24.69 -8.67
C ILE A 406 27.70 -24.46 -10.15
N ASN A 407 26.39 -24.51 -10.46
CA ASN A 407 25.83 -24.43 -11.82
C ASN A 407 26.22 -25.56 -12.80
N LEU A 408 26.94 -26.59 -12.36
CA LEU A 408 27.09 -27.84 -13.15
C LEU A 408 25.94 -28.81 -12.85
N SER A 409 25.64 -29.69 -13.80
CA SER A 409 24.72 -30.80 -13.52
C SER A 409 25.28 -31.71 -12.42
N ALA A 410 24.40 -32.38 -11.66
CA ALA A 410 24.84 -33.30 -10.61
C ALA A 410 25.76 -34.44 -11.13
N ALA A 411 25.67 -34.79 -12.41
CA ALA A 411 26.54 -35.78 -13.06
C ALA A 411 27.95 -35.22 -13.34
N GLU A 412 28.05 -34.02 -13.90
CA GLU A 412 29.34 -33.35 -14.17
C GLU A 412 30.05 -32.93 -12.88
N ALA A 413 29.29 -32.43 -11.91
CA ALA A 413 29.77 -32.12 -10.57
C ALA A 413 30.39 -33.36 -9.91
N ARG A 414 29.70 -34.51 -9.98
CA ARG A 414 30.20 -35.80 -9.50
C ARG A 414 31.52 -36.18 -10.17
N THR A 415 31.59 -36.13 -11.50
CA THR A 415 32.83 -36.44 -12.24
C THR A 415 33.98 -35.54 -11.83
N LYS A 416 33.74 -34.22 -11.67
CA LYS A 416 34.75 -33.23 -11.32
C LYS A 416 35.24 -33.37 -9.86
N VAL A 417 34.36 -33.70 -8.92
CA VAL A 417 34.72 -33.97 -7.50
C VAL A 417 35.45 -35.30 -7.36
N GLN A 418 35.01 -36.35 -8.06
CA GLN A 418 35.70 -37.66 -8.04
C GLN A 418 37.08 -37.59 -8.70
N ALA A 419 37.26 -36.78 -9.75
CA ALA A 419 38.58 -36.52 -10.34
C ALA A 419 39.56 -35.82 -9.38
N ALA A 420 39.06 -35.12 -8.36
CA ALA A 420 39.88 -34.53 -7.29
C ALA A 420 40.21 -35.51 -6.15
N GLY A 421 39.75 -36.77 -6.20
CA GLY A 421 39.95 -37.74 -5.12
C GLY A 421 39.05 -37.52 -3.90
N LEU A 422 37.85 -36.95 -4.13
CA LEU A 422 36.83 -36.71 -3.12
C LEU A 422 35.55 -37.49 -3.45
N THR A 423 34.79 -37.88 -2.42
CA THR A 423 33.51 -38.58 -2.58
C THR A 423 32.38 -37.57 -2.78
N PHE A 424 31.64 -37.68 -3.89
CA PHE A 424 30.46 -36.83 -4.13
C PHE A 424 29.17 -37.50 -3.64
N ARG A 425 28.40 -36.79 -2.83
CA ARG A 425 27.07 -37.19 -2.36
C ARG A 425 26.03 -36.14 -2.75
N VAL A 426 24.88 -36.56 -3.27
CA VAL A 426 23.71 -35.67 -3.36
C VAL A 426 23.03 -35.66 -2.00
N GLY A 427 22.89 -34.48 -1.41
CA GLY A 427 22.17 -34.25 -0.17
C GLY A 427 20.72 -33.86 -0.45
N ASP A 428 20.23 -32.88 0.31
CA ASP A 428 18.88 -32.35 0.14
C ASP A 428 18.70 -31.62 -1.20
N ARG A 429 17.44 -31.45 -1.60
CA ARG A 429 17.05 -30.77 -2.83
C ARG A 429 16.28 -29.50 -2.51
N ALA A 430 16.68 -28.37 -3.08
CA ALA A 430 16.06 -27.07 -2.85
C ALA A 430 15.57 -26.44 -4.16
N TYR A 431 14.62 -25.51 -4.09
CA TYR A 431 14.18 -24.73 -5.24
C TYR A 431 15.15 -23.57 -5.52
N SER A 432 15.24 -23.15 -6.78
CA SER A 432 16.06 -22.01 -7.19
C SER A 432 15.51 -21.35 -8.45
N GLU A 433 15.40 -20.02 -8.41
CA GLU A 433 15.01 -19.19 -9.56
C GLU A 433 16.17 -18.98 -10.55
N THR A 434 17.41 -19.24 -10.15
CA THR A 434 18.64 -18.97 -10.94
C THR A 434 19.38 -20.22 -11.40
N VAL A 435 19.24 -21.34 -10.68
CA VAL A 435 19.94 -22.60 -10.96
C VAL A 435 18.98 -23.60 -11.61
N PRO A 436 19.23 -24.07 -12.85
CA PRO A 436 18.35 -25.02 -13.53
C PRO A 436 18.16 -26.33 -12.76
N ALA A 437 16.97 -26.93 -12.88
CA ALA A 437 16.65 -28.21 -12.25
C ALA A 437 17.70 -29.29 -12.60
N GLY A 438 18.14 -30.05 -11.59
CA GLY A 438 19.20 -31.05 -11.72
C GLY A 438 20.64 -30.51 -11.61
N SER A 439 20.83 -29.19 -11.50
CA SER A 439 22.14 -28.56 -11.30
C SER A 439 22.43 -28.26 -9.83
N VAL A 440 23.71 -28.17 -9.47
CA VAL A 440 24.15 -27.95 -8.08
C VAL A 440 24.00 -26.48 -7.68
N ILE A 441 23.24 -26.23 -6.60
CA ILE A 441 23.05 -24.91 -5.98
C ILE A 441 24.25 -24.57 -5.10
N SER A 442 24.61 -25.49 -4.20
CA SER A 442 25.69 -25.32 -3.23
C SER A 442 26.32 -26.67 -2.90
N THR A 443 27.55 -26.64 -2.36
CA THR A 443 28.20 -27.81 -1.78
C THR A 443 28.72 -27.50 -0.39
N ASP A 444 28.67 -28.50 0.48
CA ASP A 444 29.36 -28.51 1.77
C ASP A 444 30.32 -29.72 1.80
N PRO A 445 31.64 -29.50 1.92
CA PRO A 445 32.36 -28.22 1.88
C PRO A 445 32.28 -27.50 0.51
N GLY A 446 32.58 -26.20 0.51
CA GLY A 446 32.46 -25.29 -0.62
C GLY A 446 33.64 -25.34 -1.60
N GLY A 447 33.47 -24.72 -2.78
CA GLY A 447 34.52 -24.66 -3.81
C GLY A 447 35.72 -23.84 -3.36
N GLY A 448 36.89 -24.47 -3.23
CA GLY A 448 38.13 -23.88 -2.71
C GLY A 448 38.50 -24.32 -1.29
N ASP A 449 37.59 -24.96 -0.56
CA ASP A 449 37.84 -25.39 0.83
C ASP A 449 38.80 -26.57 0.92
N ASN A 450 39.58 -26.61 2.02
CA ASN A 450 40.53 -27.68 2.31
C ASN A 450 39.83 -28.87 2.97
N VAL A 451 39.75 -29.99 2.24
CA VAL A 451 39.12 -31.23 2.71
C VAL A 451 40.20 -32.29 2.89
N LEU A 452 40.02 -33.19 3.87
CA LEU A 452 40.85 -34.39 3.95
C LEU A 452 40.74 -35.21 2.65
N ARG A 453 41.84 -35.86 2.24
CA ARG A 453 41.79 -36.90 1.20
C ARG A 453 40.71 -37.93 1.54
N ASP A 454 40.00 -38.40 0.51
CA ASP A 454 38.83 -39.29 0.61
C ASP A 454 37.59 -38.68 1.32
N GLY A 455 37.63 -37.38 1.66
CA GLY A 455 36.50 -36.65 2.24
C GLY A 455 35.27 -36.59 1.35
N THR A 456 34.10 -36.37 1.96
CA THR A 456 32.81 -36.30 1.25
C THR A 456 32.37 -34.87 1.04
N VAL A 457 32.00 -34.54 -0.21
CA VAL A 457 31.37 -33.29 -0.62
C VAL A 457 29.88 -33.57 -0.84
N THR A 458 29.03 -32.92 -0.05
CA THR A 458 27.57 -33.04 -0.14
C THR A 458 27.03 -31.88 -0.96
N ALA A 459 26.30 -32.17 -2.04
CA ALA A 459 25.75 -31.18 -2.95
C ALA A 459 24.23 -31.04 -2.79
N VAL A 460 23.76 -29.80 -2.67
CA VAL A 460 22.34 -29.45 -2.77
C VAL A 460 21.98 -29.27 -4.23
N VAL A 461 20.98 -30.00 -4.71
CA VAL A 461 20.59 -30.00 -6.13
C VAL A 461 19.28 -29.24 -6.32
N SER A 462 19.25 -28.39 -7.35
CA SER A 462 18.08 -27.60 -7.72
C SER A 462 16.93 -28.48 -8.19
N GLN A 463 15.73 -28.22 -7.68
CA GLN A 463 14.47 -28.70 -8.25
C GLN A 463 13.94 -27.79 -9.36
N GLY A 464 14.62 -26.67 -9.62
CA GLY A 464 14.14 -25.58 -10.47
C GLY A 464 13.33 -24.54 -9.69
N PRO A 465 12.62 -23.65 -10.40
CA PRO A 465 11.79 -22.61 -9.79
C PRO A 465 10.59 -23.19 -9.04
N GLU A 466 10.25 -22.64 -7.87
CA GLU A 466 9.08 -23.07 -7.10
C GLU A 466 7.80 -22.51 -7.72
N ARG A 467 6.83 -23.36 -8.06
CA ARG A 467 5.56 -22.96 -8.69
C ARG A 467 4.36 -23.57 -7.97
N HIS A 468 3.30 -22.78 -7.88
CA HIS A 468 2.04 -23.10 -7.22
C HIS A 468 0.88 -22.80 -8.18
N GLU A 469 -0.08 -23.71 -8.32
CA GLU A 469 -1.20 -23.55 -9.25
C GLU A 469 -2.37 -22.78 -8.61
N VAL A 470 -2.98 -21.85 -9.36
CA VAL A 470 -4.19 -21.16 -8.90
C VAL A 470 -5.36 -22.16 -8.75
N PRO A 471 -5.95 -22.32 -7.56
CA PRO A 471 -7.06 -23.25 -7.33
C PRO A 471 -8.38 -22.82 -8.01
N ALA A 472 -9.33 -23.74 -8.11
CA ALA A 472 -10.65 -23.48 -8.70
C ALA A 472 -11.60 -22.81 -7.68
N LEU A 473 -11.52 -21.48 -7.56
CA LEU A 473 -12.23 -20.68 -6.54
C LEU A 473 -13.67 -20.30 -6.89
N ARG A 474 -14.15 -20.58 -8.11
CA ARG A 474 -15.47 -20.13 -8.56
C ARG A 474 -16.59 -20.86 -7.82
N GLY A 475 -17.52 -20.10 -7.25
CA GLY A 475 -18.66 -20.64 -6.50
C GLY A 475 -18.42 -20.83 -5.00
N THR A 476 -17.20 -20.57 -4.51
CA THR A 476 -16.91 -20.48 -3.07
C THR A 476 -17.23 -19.08 -2.54
N ASP A 477 -17.47 -18.95 -1.23
CA ASP A 477 -17.47 -17.66 -0.54
C ASP A 477 -16.05 -17.07 -0.48
N LEU A 478 -15.95 -15.78 -0.16
CA LEU A 478 -14.67 -15.06 -0.13
C LEU A 478 -13.68 -15.62 0.90
N ASP A 479 -14.15 -16.00 2.09
CA ASP A 479 -13.28 -16.44 3.19
C ASP A 479 -12.68 -17.82 2.87
N SER A 480 -13.52 -18.75 2.39
CA SER A 480 -13.08 -20.04 1.85
C SER A 480 -12.14 -19.89 0.65
N ALA A 481 -12.35 -18.88 -0.20
CA ALA A 481 -11.47 -18.63 -1.35
C ALA A 481 -10.09 -18.12 -0.92
N GLN A 482 -10.03 -17.26 0.09
CA GLN A 482 -8.77 -16.78 0.68
C GLN A 482 -8.01 -17.92 1.36
N ALA A 483 -8.70 -18.76 2.14
CA ALA A 483 -8.11 -19.95 2.75
C ALA A 483 -7.53 -20.91 1.69
N ALA A 484 -8.28 -21.19 0.61
CA ALA A 484 -7.82 -22.04 -0.48
C ALA A 484 -6.62 -21.46 -1.25
N LEU A 485 -6.49 -20.14 -1.38
CA LEU A 485 -5.29 -19.50 -1.92
C LEU A 485 -4.09 -19.68 -0.99
N GLN A 486 -4.28 -19.47 0.31
CA GLN A 486 -3.24 -19.61 1.33
C GLN A 486 -2.73 -21.06 1.44
N ASP A 487 -3.64 -22.04 1.42
CA ASP A 487 -3.31 -23.47 1.40
C ASP A 487 -2.57 -23.87 0.12
N ALA A 488 -2.86 -23.20 -1.00
CA ALA A 488 -2.13 -23.36 -2.27
C ALA A 488 -0.80 -22.58 -2.32
N GLY A 489 -0.37 -21.92 -1.24
CA GLY A 489 0.89 -21.15 -1.20
C GLY A 489 0.86 -19.85 -2.02
N LEU A 490 -0.33 -19.33 -2.31
CA LEU A 490 -0.58 -18.10 -3.09
C LEU A 490 -1.10 -16.97 -2.20
N GLY A 491 -0.89 -15.74 -2.65
CA GLY A 491 -1.41 -14.54 -2.00
C GLY A 491 -2.82 -14.20 -2.46
N PHE A 492 -3.64 -13.65 -1.56
CA PHE A 492 -4.86 -12.95 -1.93
C PHE A 492 -4.50 -11.53 -2.41
N GLY A 493 -5.03 -11.14 -3.59
CA GLY A 493 -4.90 -9.81 -4.16
C GLY A 493 -6.09 -8.91 -3.84
N ASP A 494 -6.62 -8.21 -4.85
CA ASP A 494 -7.78 -7.34 -4.71
C ASP A 494 -9.11 -8.08 -4.92
N ALA A 495 -10.16 -7.67 -4.20
CA ALA A 495 -11.54 -8.11 -4.44
C ALA A 495 -12.33 -7.06 -5.24
N THR A 496 -12.66 -7.35 -6.50
CA THR A 496 -13.54 -6.51 -7.32
C THR A 496 -14.98 -7.01 -7.27
N TYR A 497 -15.93 -6.13 -6.99
CA TYR A 497 -17.33 -6.53 -6.74
C TYR A 497 -18.25 -6.20 -7.92
N ARG A 498 -18.93 -7.19 -8.50
CA ARG A 498 -19.87 -7.03 -9.64
C ARG A 498 -21.26 -7.59 -9.32
N PHE A 499 -22.32 -6.95 -9.83
CA PHE A 499 -23.67 -7.49 -9.73
C PHE A 499 -23.82 -8.76 -10.58
N SER A 500 -24.64 -9.71 -10.12
CA SER A 500 -24.91 -10.96 -10.81
C SER A 500 -26.29 -11.50 -10.42
N GLU A 501 -27.20 -11.54 -11.38
CA GLU A 501 -28.58 -12.06 -11.21
C GLU A 501 -28.63 -13.56 -10.85
N LYS A 502 -27.53 -14.30 -11.04
CA LYS A 502 -27.47 -15.77 -10.88
C LYS A 502 -26.63 -16.26 -9.72
N VAL A 503 -25.89 -15.38 -9.06
CA VAL A 503 -24.88 -15.77 -8.05
C VAL A 503 -25.08 -14.95 -6.79
N ALA A 504 -25.30 -15.63 -5.67
CA ALA A 504 -25.54 -15.02 -4.38
C ALA A 504 -24.44 -14.02 -3.97
N LYS A 505 -24.83 -12.99 -3.23
CA LYS A 505 -23.91 -11.98 -2.70
C LYS A 505 -22.81 -12.65 -1.86
N GLY A 506 -21.55 -12.23 -2.07
CA GLY A 506 -20.37 -12.75 -1.35
C GLY A 506 -19.69 -13.96 -2.00
N VAL A 507 -20.25 -14.52 -3.07
CA VAL A 507 -19.69 -15.68 -3.78
C VAL A 507 -18.77 -15.25 -4.93
N VAL A 508 -17.64 -15.93 -5.08
CA VAL A 508 -16.62 -15.67 -6.12
C VAL A 508 -17.13 -16.09 -7.51
N LEU A 509 -17.12 -15.13 -8.44
CA LEU A 509 -17.48 -15.26 -9.85
C LEU A 509 -16.31 -15.74 -10.72
N ALA A 510 -15.11 -15.23 -10.44
CA ALA A 510 -13.88 -15.50 -11.18
C ALA A 510 -12.64 -15.16 -10.33
N ALA A 511 -11.49 -15.71 -10.73
CA ALA A 511 -10.17 -15.36 -10.23
C ALA A 511 -9.28 -14.92 -11.42
N ASP A 512 -8.38 -13.98 -11.19
CA ASP A 512 -7.36 -13.53 -12.13
C ASP A 512 -6.00 -13.47 -11.41
N PRO A 513 -4.96 -14.22 -11.83
CA PRO A 513 -4.91 -15.17 -12.95
C PRO A 513 -5.91 -16.32 -12.85
N LYS A 514 -6.22 -16.93 -14.01
CA LYS A 514 -7.22 -18.00 -14.10
C LYS A 514 -6.79 -19.26 -13.32
N PRO A 515 -7.74 -20.07 -12.81
CA PRO A 515 -7.44 -21.38 -12.24
C PRO A 515 -6.57 -22.25 -13.16
N GLY A 516 -5.60 -22.96 -12.59
CA GLY A 516 -4.58 -23.74 -13.29
C GLY A 516 -3.41 -22.91 -13.86
N THR A 517 -3.30 -21.61 -13.54
CA THR A 517 -2.10 -20.83 -13.85
C THR A 517 -1.00 -21.13 -12.82
N GLU A 518 0.20 -21.49 -13.26
CA GLU A 518 1.37 -21.60 -12.38
C GLU A 518 1.91 -20.20 -12.01
N LEU A 519 1.95 -19.91 -10.71
CA LEU A 519 2.49 -18.68 -10.16
C LEU A 519 3.64 -18.97 -9.19
N LYS A 520 4.36 -17.92 -8.78
CA LYS A 520 5.34 -18.03 -7.70
C LYS A 520 4.63 -18.11 -6.35
N ARG A 521 5.33 -18.63 -5.34
CA ARG A 521 4.88 -18.55 -3.95
C ARG A 521 4.56 -17.10 -3.56
N ASP A 522 3.49 -16.91 -2.79
CA ASP A 522 2.96 -15.62 -2.33
C ASP A 522 2.54 -14.65 -3.46
N ALA A 523 2.42 -15.11 -4.71
CA ALA A 523 1.91 -14.28 -5.80
C ALA A 523 0.41 -14.01 -5.62
N ALA A 524 0.00 -12.75 -5.80
CA ALA A 524 -1.37 -12.31 -5.63
C ALA A 524 -2.31 -12.87 -6.72
N VAL A 525 -3.49 -13.31 -6.31
CA VAL A 525 -4.62 -13.66 -7.17
C VAL A 525 -5.81 -12.75 -6.79
N ASP A 526 -6.27 -11.96 -7.76
CA ASP A 526 -7.41 -11.07 -7.62
C ASP A 526 -8.72 -11.86 -7.79
N LEU A 527 -9.74 -11.52 -7.00
CA LEU A 527 -11.04 -12.18 -7.02
C LEU A 527 -12.14 -11.24 -7.50
N VAL A 528 -13.03 -11.75 -8.36
CA VAL A 528 -14.27 -11.07 -8.73
C VAL A 528 -15.40 -11.65 -7.89
N VAL A 529 -16.02 -10.85 -7.03
CA VAL A 529 -17.04 -11.29 -6.06
C VAL A 529 -18.42 -10.75 -6.45
N SER A 530 -19.48 -11.56 -6.26
CA SER A 530 -20.86 -11.13 -6.54
C SER A 530 -21.37 -10.15 -5.48
N LYS A 531 -21.98 -9.04 -5.93
CA LYS A 531 -22.82 -8.15 -5.10
C LYS A 531 -24.24 -8.70 -4.89
N GLY A 532 -24.61 -9.81 -5.55
CA GLY A 532 -25.98 -10.26 -5.73
C GLY A 532 -26.65 -9.61 -6.96
N PRO A 533 -27.96 -9.84 -7.15
CA PRO A 533 -28.74 -9.22 -8.23
C PRO A 533 -28.73 -7.68 -8.15
N GLN A 534 -28.89 -7.00 -9.28
CA GLN A 534 -28.87 -5.54 -9.32
C GLN A 534 -30.18 -4.95 -8.75
N PRO A 535 -30.12 -4.10 -7.70
CA PRO A 535 -31.31 -3.41 -7.19
C PRO A 535 -31.83 -2.36 -8.19
N VAL A 536 -33.14 -2.34 -8.40
CA VAL A 536 -33.84 -1.38 -9.28
C VAL A 536 -34.94 -0.68 -8.48
N LYS A 537 -34.90 0.66 -8.41
CA LYS A 537 -35.95 1.45 -7.76
C LYS A 537 -37.26 1.38 -8.57
N VAL A 538 -38.33 0.98 -7.91
CA VAL A 538 -39.69 0.93 -8.48
C VAL A 538 -40.31 2.34 -8.37
N ARG A 539 -40.99 2.77 -9.44
CA ARG A 539 -41.81 3.99 -9.46
C ARG A 539 -43.27 3.59 -9.23
N ASP A 540 -44.00 4.40 -8.48
CA ASP A 540 -45.45 4.32 -8.38
C ASP A 540 -46.09 4.90 -9.65
N TYR A 541 -47.04 4.17 -10.22
CA TYR A 541 -47.88 4.60 -11.36
C TYR A 541 -49.37 4.69 -10.99
N THR A 542 -49.71 4.69 -9.70
CA THR A 542 -51.09 4.87 -9.21
C THR A 542 -51.70 6.17 -9.76
N GLY A 543 -52.85 6.07 -10.41
CA GLY A 543 -53.51 7.19 -11.10
C GLY A 543 -52.97 7.52 -12.50
N GLU A 544 -52.03 6.74 -13.04
CA GLU A 544 -51.57 6.83 -14.44
C GLU A 544 -52.12 5.67 -15.29
N ASP A 545 -52.03 5.81 -16.61
CA ASP A 545 -52.46 4.81 -17.60
C ASP A 545 -51.75 3.46 -17.39
N ALA A 546 -52.53 2.38 -17.22
CA ALA A 546 -52.00 1.07 -16.87
C ALA A 546 -51.20 0.41 -17.99
N ASP A 547 -51.44 0.75 -19.27
CA ASP A 547 -50.68 0.23 -20.40
C ASP A 547 -49.29 0.86 -20.48
N ALA A 548 -49.18 2.16 -20.19
CA ALA A 548 -47.93 2.89 -20.07
C ALA A 548 -47.12 2.43 -18.85
N ALA A 549 -47.78 2.29 -17.69
CA ALA A 549 -47.17 1.74 -16.47
C ALA A 549 -46.56 0.35 -16.71
N THR A 550 -47.33 -0.55 -17.32
CA THR A 550 -46.89 -1.92 -17.66
C THR A 550 -45.63 -1.89 -18.52
N LYS A 551 -45.65 -1.17 -19.65
CA LYS A 551 -44.48 -1.05 -20.54
C LYS A 551 -43.26 -0.45 -19.86
N ALA A 552 -43.46 0.51 -18.95
CA ALA A 552 -42.36 1.15 -18.22
C ALA A 552 -41.73 0.22 -17.16
N LEU A 553 -42.53 -0.63 -16.51
CA LEU A 553 -42.07 -1.65 -15.56
C LEU A 553 -41.39 -2.83 -16.29
N GLU A 554 -41.98 -3.35 -17.36
CA GLU A 554 -41.39 -4.41 -18.21
C GLU A 554 -40.04 -3.95 -18.81
N LYS A 555 -39.94 -2.69 -19.26
CA LYS A 555 -38.68 -2.11 -19.77
C LYS A 555 -37.58 -2.05 -18.70
N ARG A 556 -37.95 -1.92 -17.41
CA ARG A 556 -37.01 -2.03 -16.27
C ARG A 556 -36.72 -3.49 -15.88
N GLY A 557 -37.45 -4.44 -16.45
CA GLY A 557 -37.23 -5.87 -16.31
C GLY A 557 -38.04 -6.53 -15.19
N PHE A 558 -39.13 -5.91 -14.73
CA PHE A 558 -40.09 -6.53 -13.81
C PHE A 558 -41.13 -7.37 -14.57
N GLU A 559 -41.70 -8.38 -13.90
CA GLU A 559 -42.87 -9.11 -14.37
C GLU A 559 -44.13 -8.37 -13.90
N VAL A 560 -45.03 -7.97 -14.80
CA VAL A 560 -46.22 -7.20 -14.43
C VAL A 560 -47.45 -8.09 -14.47
N ASP A 561 -48.17 -8.19 -13.35
CA ASP A 561 -49.47 -8.87 -13.28
C ASP A 561 -50.60 -7.82 -13.27
N ARG A 562 -51.58 -7.99 -14.15
CA ARG A 562 -52.77 -7.12 -14.29
C ARG A 562 -54.06 -7.87 -13.97
N GLY A 563 -53.99 -9.01 -13.29
CA GLY A 563 -55.10 -9.96 -13.15
C GLY A 563 -56.35 -9.44 -12.41
N THR A 564 -56.29 -8.26 -11.77
CA THR A 564 -57.41 -7.70 -11.00
C THR A 564 -57.88 -6.37 -11.60
N GLU A 565 -59.13 -6.34 -12.04
CA GLU A 565 -59.80 -5.14 -12.55
C GLU A 565 -61.02 -4.80 -11.69
N GLU A 566 -61.01 -3.64 -11.03
CA GLU A 566 -62.06 -3.19 -10.12
C GLU A 566 -62.79 -1.94 -10.64
N ASN A 567 -64.00 -1.67 -10.13
CA ASN A 567 -64.70 -0.43 -10.44
C ASN A 567 -64.24 0.66 -9.46
N SER A 568 -64.02 1.88 -9.95
CA SER A 568 -63.65 3.03 -9.13
C SER A 568 -64.40 4.27 -9.59
N ASP A 569 -65.00 4.98 -8.64
CA ASP A 569 -65.70 6.24 -8.91
C ASP A 569 -64.75 7.45 -8.94
N SER A 570 -63.48 7.26 -8.53
CA SER A 570 -62.46 8.33 -8.46
C SER A 570 -61.28 8.16 -9.44
N VAL A 571 -61.04 6.94 -9.94
CA VAL A 571 -59.95 6.63 -10.88
C VAL A 571 -60.52 6.36 -12.26
N ALA A 572 -60.05 7.07 -13.29
CA ALA A 572 -60.60 6.96 -14.63
C ALA A 572 -60.36 5.56 -15.24
N LYS A 573 -61.25 5.15 -16.14
CA LYS A 573 -61.21 3.82 -16.75
C LYS A 573 -59.93 3.62 -17.57
N GLY A 574 -59.15 2.59 -17.23
CA GLY A 574 -57.86 2.28 -17.84
C GLY A 574 -56.65 2.64 -16.97
N ASP A 575 -56.84 3.48 -15.96
CA ASP A 575 -55.76 3.89 -15.05
C ASP A 575 -55.57 2.90 -13.89
N VAL A 576 -54.40 2.94 -13.26
CA VAL A 576 -54.05 2.11 -12.10
C VAL A 576 -54.75 2.62 -10.83
N ILE A 577 -55.55 1.77 -10.19
CA ILE A 577 -56.16 2.04 -8.86
C ILE A 577 -55.13 1.87 -7.74
N THR A 578 -54.37 0.77 -7.78
CA THR A 578 -53.30 0.47 -6.83
C THR A 578 -52.18 -0.32 -7.50
N GLN A 579 -50.95 -0.07 -7.07
CA GLN A 579 -49.77 -0.84 -7.42
C GLN A 579 -49.19 -1.53 -6.17
N ASN A 580 -48.81 -2.81 -6.30
CA ASN A 580 -48.14 -3.56 -5.24
C ASN A 580 -46.86 -4.25 -5.77
N PRO A 581 -45.65 -3.90 -5.28
CA PRO A 581 -45.35 -2.78 -4.38
C PRO A 581 -45.39 -1.42 -5.10
N SER A 582 -45.99 -0.42 -4.47
CA SER A 582 -46.02 0.97 -4.99
C SER A 582 -44.67 1.68 -4.90
N SER A 583 -43.81 1.29 -3.96
CA SER A 583 -42.50 1.91 -3.74
C SER A 583 -41.47 0.91 -3.22
N GLY A 584 -40.19 1.27 -3.33
CA GLY A 584 -39.07 0.49 -2.80
C GLY A 584 -38.08 0.04 -3.87
N THR A 585 -37.34 -1.02 -3.55
CA THR A 585 -36.28 -1.58 -4.39
C THR A 585 -36.60 -3.04 -4.66
N LEU A 586 -36.77 -3.39 -5.93
CA LEU A 586 -36.97 -4.75 -6.41
C LEU A 586 -35.77 -5.19 -7.28
N PHE A 587 -35.72 -6.46 -7.60
CA PHE A 587 -34.75 -7.07 -8.51
C PHE A 587 -35.39 -7.42 -9.85
N LYS A 588 -34.55 -7.74 -10.84
CA LYS A 588 -35.02 -8.08 -12.18
C LYS A 588 -35.76 -9.42 -12.17
N GLY A 589 -36.99 -9.43 -12.68
CA GLY A 589 -37.88 -10.59 -12.64
C GLY A 589 -38.80 -10.65 -11.42
N ASP A 590 -38.71 -9.71 -10.48
CA ASP A 590 -39.71 -9.58 -9.42
C ASP A 590 -41.07 -9.13 -10.00
N LYS A 591 -42.15 -9.55 -9.33
CA LYS A 591 -43.53 -9.26 -9.74
C LYS A 591 -44.01 -7.91 -9.21
N VAL A 592 -44.72 -7.17 -10.05
CA VAL A 592 -45.47 -5.97 -9.69
C VAL A 592 -46.92 -6.18 -10.10
N GLU A 593 -47.83 -6.18 -9.13
CA GLU A 593 -49.26 -6.30 -9.33
C GLU A 593 -49.88 -4.92 -9.56
N LEU A 594 -50.72 -4.79 -10.59
CA LEU A 594 -51.48 -3.58 -10.92
C LEU A 594 -52.98 -3.90 -10.89
N VAL A 595 -53.73 -3.17 -10.07
CA VAL A 595 -55.20 -3.19 -10.10
C VAL A 595 -55.67 -2.08 -11.05
N VAL A 596 -56.45 -2.42 -12.07
CA VAL A 596 -56.86 -1.48 -13.13
C VAL A 596 -58.32 -1.05 -12.98
N SER A 597 -58.61 0.22 -13.22
CA SER A 597 -59.97 0.76 -13.13
C SER A 597 -60.83 0.41 -14.34
N LYS A 598 -62.01 -0.15 -14.08
CA LYS A 598 -63.14 -0.27 -15.01
C LYS A 598 -63.93 1.03 -15.17
N GLY A 599 -63.63 2.05 -14.36
CA GLY A 599 -64.44 3.25 -14.17
C GLY A 599 -65.58 3.04 -13.15
N PRO A 600 -66.48 4.02 -13.02
CA PRO A 600 -67.61 3.95 -12.10
C PRO A 600 -68.64 2.91 -12.52
N VAL A 601 -69.41 2.38 -11.57
CA VAL A 601 -70.51 1.45 -11.88
C VAL A 601 -71.63 2.21 -12.58
N LEU A 602 -71.77 2.01 -13.89
CA LEU A 602 -72.81 2.62 -14.71
C LEU A 602 -74.15 1.88 -14.55
N VAL A 603 -75.18 2.63 -14.17
CA VAL A 603 -76.58 2.17 -14.07
C VAL A 603 -77.39 2.85 -15.18
N GLU A 604 -78.35 2.14 -15.75
CA GLU A 604 -79.24 2.68 -16.78
C GLU A 604 -80.33 3.54 -16.16
N VAL A 605 -80.50 4.78 -16.65
CA VAL A 605 -81.49 5.73 -16.14
C VAL A 605 -82.87 5.34 -16.67
N PRO A 606 -83.82 4.94 -15.80
CA PRO A 606 -85.15 4.53 -16.25
C PRO A 606 -85.97 5.73 -16.76
N LYS A 607 -87.00 5.44 -17.55
CA LYS A 607 -87.99 6.44 -17.93
C LYS A 607 -88.92 6.75 -16.76
N VAL A 608 -88.83 7.98 -16.24
CA VAL A 608 -89.70 8.51 -15.18
C VAL A 608 -90.59 9.68 -15.65
N GLU A 609 -90.45 10.13 -16.90
CA GLU A 609 -91.40 11.07 -17.53
C GLU A 609 -92.85 10.54 -17.44
N GLY A 610 -93.78 11.40 -17.02
CA GLY A 610 -95.18 11.06 -16.79
C GLY A 610 -95.47 10.37 -15.45
N MET A 611 -94.46 10.06 -14.64
CA MET A 611 -94.66 9.63 -13.26
C MET A 611 -94.87 10.83 -12.33
N GLY A 612 -95.60 10.62 -11.23
CA GLY A 612 -95.67 11.59 -10.14
C GLY A 612 -94.34 11.69 -9.39
N THR A 613 -93.99 12.88 -8.89
CA THR A 613 -92.70 13.19 -8.25
C THR A 613 -92.24 12.13 -7.24
N ALA A 614 -93.11 11.72 -6.31
CA ALA A 614 -92.78 10.76 -5.27
C ALA A 614 -92.41 9.38 -5.83
N ALA A 615 -93.15 8.90 -6.84
CA ALA A 615 -92.88 7.62 -7.50
C ALA A 615 -91.57 7.68 -8.30
N ALA A 616 -91.38 8.73 -9.11
CA ALA A 616 -90.14 8.97 -9.86
C ALA A 616 -88.90 9.01 -8.94
N THR A 617 -89.02 9.74 -7.83
CA THR A 617 -87.95 9.88 -6.82
C THR A 617 -87.63 8.52 -6.17
N GLN A 618 -88.65 7.74 -5.81
CA GLN A 618 -88.46 6.41 -5.22
C GLN A 618 -87.82 5.42 -6.21
N THR A 619 -88.20 5.46 -7.50
CA THR A 619 -87.59 4.62 -8.54
C THR A 619 -86.11 4.96 -8.77
N LEU A 620 -85.76 6.25 -8.83
CA LEU A 620 -84.38 6.69 -9.04
C LEU A 620 -83.49 6.42 -7.81
N LEU A 621 -83.97 6.73 -6.59
CA LEU A 621 -83.27 6.40 -5.34
C LEU A 621 -83.08 4.88 -5.18
N GLY A 622 -84.08 4.07 -5.58
CA GLY A 622 -84.01 2.60 -5.52
C GLY A 622 -82.94 1.99 -6.44
N LEU A 623 -82.54 2.70 -7.50
CA LEU A 623 -81.42 2.35 -8.37
C LEU A 623 -80.08 2.96 -7.90
N GLY A 624 -80.11 3.79 -6.86
CA GLY A 624 -78.93 4.43 -6.27
C GLY A 624 -78.53 5.73 -6.96
N PHE A 625 -79.45 6.44 -7.62
CA PHE A 625 -79.21 7.81 -8.08
C PHE A 625 -79.61 8.84 -7.03
N GLU A 626 -78.93 9.98 -6.99
CA GLU A 626 -79.44 11.16 -6.29
C GLU A 626 -80.51 11.85 -7.14
N VAL A 627 -81.50 12.48 -6.51
CA VAL A 627 -82.63 13.11 -7.24
C VAL A 627 -82.70 14.59 -6.90
N LYS A 628 -82.57 15.44 -7.92
CA LYS A 628 -82.78 16.88 -7.82
C LYS A 628 -84.08 17.26 -8.51
N THR A 629 -84.95 17.99 -7.83
CA THR A 629 -86.24 18.42 -8.39
C THR A 629 -86.19 19.89 -8.76
N GLU A 630 -86.48 20.22 -10.02
CA GLU A 630 -86.55 21.60 -10.51
C GLU A 630 -87.93 21.94 -11.09
N LYS A 631 -88.44 23.13 -10.77
CA LYS A 631 -89.73 23.61 -11.28
C LYS A 631 -89.54 24.22 -12.66
N THR A 632 -90.35 23.81 -13.63
CA THR A 632 -90.35 24.41 -14.96
C THR A 632 -90.95 25.82 -14.94
N GLN A 633 -90.66 26.62 -15.97
CA GLN A 633 -91.25 27.95 -16.19
C GLN A 633 -92.79 27.94 -16.34
N TYR A 634 -93.41 26.76 -16.50
CA TYR A 634 -94.84 26.55 -16.63
C TYR A 634 -95.44 25.79 -15.45
N TYR A 635 -94.78 25.81 -14.29
CA TYR A 635 -95.23 25.10 -13.08
C TYR A 635 -96.62 25.58 -12.62
N VAL A 636 -97.61 24.70 -12.75
CA VAL A 636 -99.01 24.86 -12.32
C VAL A 636 -99.34 24.04 -11.07
N GLY A 637 -98.37 23.29 -10.53
CA GLY A 637 -98.50 22.59 -9.25
C GLY A 637 -99.11 21.19 -9.36
N LEU A 638 -98.93 20.51 -10.50
CA LEU A 638 -99.49 19.18 -10.72
C LEU A 638 -98.58 18.04 -10.22
N GLU A 639 -97.31 18.32 -9.93
CA GLU A 639 -96.33 17.36 -9.37
C GLU A 639 -96.08 16.12 -10.24
N TYR A 640 -96.10 16.31 -11.57
CA TYR A 640 -95.67 15.30 -12.53
C TYR A 640 -94.32 15.67 -13.17
N VAL A 641 -93.50 14.65 -13.44
CA VAL A 641 -92.23 14.80 -14.16
C VAL A 641 -92.52 14.97 -15.65
N VAL A 642 -92.15 16.13 -16.20
CA VAL A 642 -92.31 16.45 -17.64
C VAL A 642 -91.03 16.28 -18.45
N ASN A 643 -89.86 16.26 -17.79
CA ASN A 643 -88.57 16.03 -18.42
C ASN A 643 -87.57 15.51 -17.37
N GLN A 644 -86.53 14.79 -17.80
CA GLN A 644 -85.46 14.26 -16.95
C GLN A 644 -84.09 14.47 -17.62
N GLY A 645 -83.05 14.71 -16.82
CA GLY A 645 -81.66 14.74 -17.27
C GLY A 645 -80.76 13.97 -16.29
N PRO A 646 -80.02 12.93 -16.71
CA PRO A 646 -79.91 12.38 -18.07
C PRO A 646 -81.20 11.78 -18.64
N THR A 647 -81.22 11.54 -19.96
CA THR A 647 -82.39 11.01 -20.66
C THR A 647 -82.60 9.52 -20.40
N ALA A 648 -83.82 9.04 -20.60
CA ALA A 648 -84.17 7.65 -20.36
C ALA A 648 -83.40 6.69 -21.30
N GLY A 649 -82.73 5.70 -20.74
CA GLY A 649 -81.82 4.78 -21.45
C GLY A 649 -80.36 5.23 -21.46
N ASP A 650 -80.03 6.43 -20.96
CA ASP A 650 -78.64 6.82 -20.75
C ASP A 650 -78.01 6.00 -19.62
N LYS A 651 -76.70 5.77 -19.71
CA LYS A 651 -75.92 5.12 -18.65
C LYS A 651 -75.19 6.17 -17.82
N ALA A 652 -75.59 6.30 -16.56
CA ALA A 652 -75.04 7.26 -15.63
C ALA A 652 -74.36 6.55 -14.44
N PRO A 653 -73.30 7.12 -13.83
CA PRO A 653 -72.67 6.56 -12.64
C PRO A 653 -73.68 6.38 -11.50
N LYS A 654 -73.59 5.27 -10.76
CA LYS A 654 -74.31 5.11 -9.49
C LYS A 654 -73.90 6.25 -8.54
N GLY A 655 -74.87 6.84 -7.85
CA GLY A 655 -74.69 8.04 -7.01
C GLY A 655 -74.73 9.37 -7.77
N SER A 656 -74.78 9.38 -9.11
CA SER A 656 -74.94 10.63 -9.87
C SER A 656 -76.33 11.24 -9.70
N THR A 657 -76.43 12.56 -9.83
CA THR A 657 -77.67 13.32 -9.68
C THR A 657 -78.50 13.31 -10.97
N VAL A 658 -79.67 12.69 -10.95
CA VAL A 658 -80.70 12.81 -11.98
C VAL A 658 -81.60 14.00 -11.63
N THR A 659 -81.66 14.99 -12.52
CA THR A 659 -82.55 16.15 -12.37
C THR A 659 -83.90 15.87 -13.02
N ILE A 660 -84.97 15.90 -12.23
CA ILE A 660 -86.36 15.79 -12.71
C ILE A 660 -87.02 17.16 -12.74
N TYR A 661 -87.58 17.51 -13.90
CA TYR A 661 -88.27 18.77 -14.13
C TYR A 661 -89.77 18.57 -13.97
N ILE A 662 -90.41 19.41 -13.16
CA ILE A 662 -91.81 19.25 -12.76
C ILE A 662 -92.72 20.39 -13.23
N VAL A 663 -93.99 20.07 -13.43
CA VAL A 663 -95.08 20.99 -13.82
C VAL A 663 -96.18 21.03 -12.76
#